data_AF-A0A969E0N3-F1
#
_entry.id   AF-A0A969E0N3-F1
#
_cell.length_a   1.000
_cell.length_b   1.000
_cell.length_c   1.000
_cell.angle_alpha   90.00
_cell.angle_beta   90.00
_cell.angle_gamma   90.00
#
_symmetry.space_group_name_H-M   'P 1'
#
loop_
_entity.id
_entity.type
_entity.pdbx_description
1 polymer ?
#
loop_
_entity_poly.entity_id
_entity_poly.type
_entity_poly.pdbx_seq_one_letter_code
_entity_poly.pdbx_strand_id
1 'polypeptide(L)'
;GGGAGGGAGGVTGGGAIALGQNALGQPLLTVPSLADLIQAAPVEQAASLSIGSDGRVRLGGQRLPEPGGLTVVAGEIIVTGEIQGEIRGEIGSGGSGGSVTLLGDRIALLRANIDASGPQGGGQVRIGGDYQGRGPLPNAQRTWIDAGSSIRADALATGDGGRIIAWADGQTQFAGQISARGGTLSGDGGFVEVSGREDLRFRGNVDVGATQGELGTILLDPETIRIVNGSGGANDGALAGGGISLDETDADGSFTISETALEALSGTVILEASREIILEDLTDNILALNGVSSILFSVQSDSSSAEQFRMVDGSDRILTNGGDIGIAASRIRLGNLATNGGDISLGSSVSATDPSPASVGGIANISLIGNSNLNSSAAGGGGNVSLTGSIQGDGLSPRNLTISTGRGDISRLGSIGSVAAASSGIGQLTLGGNNINLEGFRYRADGNITVLATGQLSLGSSPEIRSGNNLTLSATAIDGFPSSLTAVQNLTLLSTDDLSLNQSTRLAAGGDSVVDVSAGNLTLTNVNPGPSDLQGNISLSASDNLTLTGSSLAATGDLVLVAGQQALLRDGGNPLALSATNDLTIRGDAGVTIEGYRNPNSQLTAGNDLNLISDGAIAIDANFTPGGSFFAQNTGGNPATLTATSATFLNRISASGDVSFGNYEGPSLRVEAGGSITGGDLLIFAPNPNIAGPEANLFLSTALPSVFLAAGVESLTLPENAP
;
A
#
# COMPACT_ATOMS: atom_id res chain seq x y z
N GLY A 1 -57.14 -14.96 32.91
CA GLY A 1 -57.18 -14.38 34.27
C GLY A 1 -56.70 -12.96 34.15
N GLY A 2 -57.44 -11.91 34.55
CA GLY A 2 -58.26 -11.76 35.75
C GLY A 2 -57.35 -11.25 36.87
N GLY A 3 -57.51 -10.09 37.49
CA GLY A 3 -58.45 -8.97 37.36
C GLY A 3 -57.76 -7.71 37.95
N ALA A 4 -58.11 -6.51 37.48
CA ALA A 4 -58.98 -5.55 38.16
C ALA A 4 -58.39 -4.99 39.47
N GLY A 5 -58.31 -3.69 39.74
CA GLY A 5 -58.91 -2.51 39.12
C GLY A 5 -58.90 -1.39 40.17
N GLY A 6 -59.18 -0.15 39.75
CA GLY A 6 -59.44 0.94 40.69
C GLY A 6 -59.07 2.31 40.16
N GLY A 7 -59.90 2.86 39.27
CA GLY A 7 -59.90 4.28 38.91
C GLY A 7 -60.91 5.09 39.73
N ALA A 8 -60.61 6.37 39.90
CA ALA A 8 -61.50 7.52 40.12
C ALA A 8 -60.55 8.72 40.32
N GLY A 9 -60.74 9.95 39.85
CA GLY A 9 -61.84 10.69 39.24
C GLY A 9 -61.37 12.16 39.35
N GLY A 10 -61.50 12.95 38.29
CA GLY A 10 -60.90 14.29 38.20
C GLY A 10 -61.63 15.38 39.00
N VAL A 11 -61.19 16.63 38.78
CA VAL A 11 -61.95 17.90 38.70
C VAL A 11 -61.18 19.09 39.35
N THR A 12 -60.72 20.00 38.46
CA THR A 12 -60.68 21.48 38.49
C THR A 12 -60.04 22.31 39.61
N GLY A 13 -59.37 23.39 39.18
CA GLY A 13 -59.59 24.74 39.72
C GLY A 13 -58.39 25.40 40.40
N GLY A 14 -57.93 26.53 39.82
CA GLY A 14 -56.92 27.41 40.43
C GLY A 14 -57.45 28.25 41.58
N GLY A 15 -56.54 28.89 42.33
CA GLY A 15 -56.91 29.86 43.36
C GLY A 15 -55.76 30.22 44.31
N ALA A 16 -55.52 31.52 44.45
CA ALA A 16 -54.43 32.18 45.15
C ALA A 16 -54.59 32.28 46.69
N ILE A 17 -53.44 32.40 47.36
CA ILE A 17 -53.06 33.27 48.51
C ILE A 17 -54.01 33.37 49.73
N ALA A 18 -53.49 33.01 50.91
CA ALA A 18 -53.61 33.81 52.14
C ALA A 18 -52.48 33.50 53.14
N LEU A 19 -51.85 34.58 53.62
CA LEU A 19 -50.71 34.66 54.54
C LEU A 19 -51.17 34.57 56.01
N GLY A 20 -50.38 33.90 56.86
CA GLY A 20 -50.48 33.99 58.32
C GLY A 20 -49.13 34.29 58.96
N GLN A 21 -49.04 35.39 59.73
CA GLN A 21 -47.90 35.72 60.61
C GLN A 21 -48.13 35.15 62.03
N ASN A 22 -47.06 35.06 62.84
CA ASN A 22 -47.01 34.38 64.14
C ASN A 22 -46.69 35.31 65.34
N ALA A 23 -46.73 34.70 66.53
CA ALA A 23 -47.11 35.27 67.82
C ALA A 23 -46.02 36.04 68.61
N LEU A 24 -45.13 36.82 67.97
CA LEU A 24 -44.15 37.65 68.69
C LEU A 24 -44.04 39.12 68.24
N GLY A 25 -44.96 39.60 67.41
CA GLY A 25 -45.11 41.05 67.14
C GLY A 25 -43.86 41.74 66.55
N GLN A 26 -42.92 40.99 65.96
CA GLN A 26 -41.82 41.55 65.20
C GLN A 26 -42.18 41.60 63.72
N PRO A 27 -41.89 42.72 63.01
CA PRO A 27 -42.09 42.76 61.57
C PRO A 27 -41.20 41.72 60.90
N LEU A 28 -41.82 40.79 60.15
CA LEU A 28 -41.11 39.99 59.15
C LEU A 28 -40.38 40.96 58.22
N LEU A 29 -39.08 40.79 58.02
CA LEU A 29 -38.32 41.54 57.03
C LEU A 29 -39.07 41.50 55.69
N THR A 30 -39.64 42.64 55.31
CA THR A 30 -40.12 42.90 53.97
C THR A 30 -38.94 42.78 53.02
N VAL A 31 -39.02 41.80 52.11
CA VAL A 31 -38.14 41.73 50.94
C VAL A 31 -38.38 43.01 50.14
N PRO A 32 -37.34 43.81 49.81
CA PRO A 32 -37.51 45.00 48.99
C PRO A 32 -38.10 44.59 47.64
N SER A 33 -38.98 45.43 47.10
CA SER A 33 -39.47 45.21 45.74
C SER A 33 -38.31 45.33 44.75
N LEU A 34 -38.41 44.68 43.59
CA LEU A 34 -37.37 44.71 42.54
C LEU A 34 -37.01 46.15 42.10
N ALA A 35 -37.89 47.12 42.34
CA ALA A 35 -37.64 48.54 42.08
C ALA A 35 -36.74 49.22 43.14
N ASP A 36 -36.77 48.75 44.40
CA ASP A 36 -35.96 49.30 45.50
C ASP A 36 -34.53 48.72 45.53
N LEU A 37 -34.30 47.58 44.83
CA LEU A 37 -32.96 47.03 44.61
C LEU A 37 -32.20 47.75 43.46
N ILE A 38 -32.90 48.59 42.67
CA ILE A 38 -32.36 49.23 41.46
C ILE A 38 -31.96 50.72 41.71
N GLN A 39 -32.27 51.32 42.88
CA GLN A 39 -31.98 52.74 43.16
C GLN A 39 -30.92 53.03 44.24
N ALA A 40 -29.88 52.20 44.36
CA ALA A 40 -28.72 52.53 45.20
C ALA A 40 -27.43 52.66 44.38
N ALA A 41 -27.19 53.89 43.88
CA ALA A 41 -25.90 54.52 43.54
C ALA A 41 -24.96 53.86 42.49
N PRO A 42 -24.22 54.68 41.70
CA PRO A 42 -23.41 54.19 40.59
C PRO A 42 -22.15 53.51 41.13
N VAL A 43 -22.03 52.20 40.90
CA VAL A 43 -20.77 51.50 41.09
C VAL A 43 -20.16 51.31 39.71
N GLU A 44 -19.10 52.07 39.44
CA GLU A 44 -18.11 51.70 38.44
C GLU A 44 -17.58 50.30 38.80
N GLN A 45 -18.21 49.24 38.29
CA GLN A 45 -17.65 47.91 38.38
C GLN A 45 -16.72 47.70 37.20
N ALA A 46 -15.46 48.08 37.41
CA ALA A 46 -14.37 47.29 36.86
C ALA A 46 -14.57 45.87 37.40
N ALA A 47 -15.05 44.96 36.56
CA ALA A 47 -15.02 43.53 36.84
C ALA A 47 -13.53 43.15 36.96
N SER A 48 -12.99 43.15 38.18
CA SER A 48 -11.61 42.76 38.40
C SER A 48 -11.50 41.27 38.08
N LEU A 49 -10.89 40.98 36.95
CA LEU A 49 -10.43 39.66 36.55
C LEU A 49 -9.42 39.20 37.60
N SER A 50 -9.70 38.11 38.34
CA SER A 50 -8.70 37.52 39.24
C SER A 50 -8.23 36.19 38.67
N ILE A 51 -6.92 36.07 38.49
CA ILE A 51 -6.25 34.82 38.13
C ILE A 51 -5.94 34.11 39.45
N GLY A 52 -6.52 32.93 39.65
CA GLY A 52 -6.14 32.07 40.77
C GLY A 52 -4.70 31.56 40.60
N SER A 53 -4.05 31.15 41.68
CA SER A 53 -2.74 30.44 41.66
C SER A 53 -2.81 29.04 41.02
N ASP A 54 -3.87 28.78 40.27
CA ASP A 54 -4.13 27.59 39.45
C ASP A 54 -4.35 27.98 37.97
N GLY A 55 -4.06 29.24 37.60
CA GLY A 55 -4.23 29.77 36.24
C GLY A 55 -5.68 30.00 35.82
N ARG A 56 -6.68 29.79 36.70
CA ARG A 56 -8.09 29.97 36.35
C ARG A 56 -8.52 31.43 36.49
N VAL A 57 -9.13 31.95 35.43
CA VAL A 57 -9.75 33.28 35.39
C VAL A 57 -11.12 33.23 36.07
N ARG A 58 -11.27 33.92 37.20
CA ARG A 58 -12.54 34.02 37.95
C ARG A 58 -13.18 35.39 37.75
N LEU A 59 -14.45 35.39 37.32
CA LEU A 59 -15.34 36.56 37.39
C LEU A 59 -16.17 36.49 38.68
N GLY A 60 -16.03 37.48 39.55
CA GLY A 60 -16.85 37.63 40.75
C GLY A 60 -16.31 36.87 41.98
N GLY A 61 -15.90 37.61 43.00
CA GLY A 61 -15.21 37.11 44.20
C GLY A 61 -16.07 36.29 45.18
N GLN A 62 -16.56 35.11 44.78
CA GLN A 62 -17.07 34.12 45.73
C GLN A 62 -16.13 32.91 45.84
N ARG A 63 -15.79 32.53 47.10
CA ARG A 63 -15.04 31.30 47.40
C ARG A 63 -15.91 30.09 47.05
N LEU A 64 -15.36 29.18 46.25
CA LEU A 64 -15.91 27.84 45.99
C LEU A 64 -15.74 26.94 47.23
N PRO A 65 -16.76 26.15 47.62
CA PRO A 65 -16.59 24.92 48.38
C PRO A 65 -16.33 23.74 47.42
N GLU A 66 -15.31 22.92 47.68
CA GLU A 66 -15.20 21.57 47.11
C GLU A 66 -16.09 20.57 47.88
N PRO A 67 -16.39 19.36 47.34
CA PRO A 67 -16.14 18.86 45.99
C PRO A 67 -17.42 18.44 45.25
N GLY A 68 -17.47 18.64 43.93
CA GLY A 68 -18.57 18.19 43.06
C GLY A 68 -19.56 19.29 42.71
N GLY A 69 -19.22 20.10 41.71
CA GLY A 69 -20.10 21.16 41.23
C GLY A 69 -19.49 21.88 40.04
N LEU A 70 -19.88 21.44 38.86
CA LEU A 70 -19.68 22.11 37.58
C LEU A 70 -20.03 23.62 37.71
N THR A 71 -19.04 24.50 37.56
CA THR A 71 -19.32 25.93 37.33
C THR A 71 -19.53 26.09 35.83
N VAL A 72 -20.78 25.94 35.39
CA VAL A 72 -21.22 26.36 34.06
C VAL A 72 -21.32 27.89 34.09
N VAL A 73 -20.45 28.58 33.39
CA VAL A 73 -20.79 29.93 32.92
C VAL A 73 -21.72 29.71 31.72
N ALA A 74 -23.02 29.60 31.98
CA ALA A 74 -24.03 29.51 30.94
C ALA A 74 -24.35 30.93 30.47
N GLY A 75 -23.76 31.33 29.33
CA GLY A 75 -23.89 32.65 28.75
C GLY A 75 -22.61 33.07 28.04
N GLU A 76 -22.77 33.91 27.02
CA GLU A 76 -21.72 34.48 26.18
C GLU A 76 -20.50 34.95 27.03
N ILE A 77 -19.34 34.30 26.90
CA ILE A 77 -18.09 34.84 27.43
C ILE A 77 -17.55 35.78 26.35
N ILE A 78 -17.97 37.03 26.45
CA ILE A 78 -17.36 38.10 25.70
C ILE A 78 -16.17 38.60 26.53
N VAL A 79 -14.95 38.31 26.08
CA VAL A 79 -13.79 39.09 26.52
C VAL A 79 -13.76 40.38 25.71
N THR A 80 -14.74 41.28 25.94
CA THR A 80 -14.74 42.64 25.40
C THR A 80 -14.14 43.56 26.43
N GLY A 81 -12.83 43.74 26.34
CA GLY A 81 -12.13 44.77 27.08
C GLY A 81 -10.80 45.01 26.39
N GLU A 82 -10.38 46.26 26.30
CA GLU A 82 -8.97 46.57 26.21
C GLU A 82 -8.32 46.01 27.49
N ILE A 83 -7.93 44.73 27.49
CA ILE A 83 -7.12 44.21 28.59
C ILE A 83 -5.76 44.86 28.39
N GLN A 84 -5.46 45.93 29.11
CA GLN A 84 -4.10 46.43 29.26
C GLN A 84 -3.23 45.46 30.10
N GLY A 85 -3.66 44.21 30.24
CA GLY A 85 -3.07 43.14 31.05
C GLY A 85 -3.10 41.82 30.29
N GLU A 86 -2.12 40.98 30.57
CA GLU A 86 -1.85 39.73 29.86
C GLU A 86 -2.46 38.55 30.62
N ILE A 87 -3.20 37.65 29.95
CA ILE A 87 -3.65 36.40 30.57
C ILE A 87 -2.47 35.43 30.53
N ARG A 88 -1.68 35.40 31.60
CA ARG A 88 -0.53 34.48 31.72
C ARG A 88 -0.90 33.19 32.45
N GLY A 89 -0.57 32.05 31.85
CA GLY A 89 -0.48 30.79 32.58
C GLY A 89 0.68 30.85 33.58
N GLU A 90 0.50 30.33 34.80
CA GLU A 90 1.57 30.29 35.80
C GLU A 90 2.70 29.33 35.33
N ILE A 91 3.95 29.81 35.31
CA ILE A 91 5.10 29.01 34.86
C ILE A 91 5.22 27.78 35.78
N GLY A 92 5.21 26.59 35.17
CA GLY A 92 5.34 25.33 35.88
C GLY A 92 6.69 25.19 36.59
N SER A 93 6.78 24.32 37.58
CA SER A 93 7.98 24.12 38.41
C SER A 93 9.25 23.69 37.66
N GLY A 94 9.13 23.34 36.37
CA GLY A 94 10.23 23.02 35.45
C GLY A 94 10.52 24.11 34.40
N GLY A 95 10.00 25.33 34.54
CA GLY A 95 10.24 26.41 33.57
C GLY A 95 9.42 26.32 32.28
N SER A 96 8.53 25.34 32.14
CA SER A 96 7.53 25.30 31.06
C SER A 96 6.40 26.31 31.31
N GLY A 97 5.80 26.82 30.25
CA GLY A 97 4.66 27.74 30.36
C GLY A 97 3.44 27.09 31.01
N GLY A 98 2.56 27.92 31.57
CA GLY A 98 1.37 27.44 32.31
C GLY A 98 0.22 26.95 31.42
N SER A 99 -0.94 26.68 32.02
CA SER A 99 -2.16 26.31 31.29
C SER A 99 -3.22 27.42 31.35
N VAL A 100 -3.83 27.73 30.21
CA VAL A 100 -4.98 28.61 30.07
C VAL A 100 -6.13 27.83 29.42
N THR A 101 -7.33 27.87 30.01
CA THR A 101 -8.52 27.19 29.47
C THR A 101 -9.71 28.14 29.50
N LEU A 102 -10.32 28.36 28.33
CA LEU A 102 -11.48 29.22 28.12
C LEU A 102 -12.63 28.36 27.57
N LEU A 103 -13.75 28.31 28.29
CA LEU A 103 -14.90 27.45 27.96
C LEU A 103 -16.19 28.25 28.02
N GLY A 104 -17.11 27.98 27.09
CA GLY A 104 -18.44 28.57 27.03
C GLY A 104 -19.17 28.12 25.77
N ASP A 105 -20.50 28.23 25.73
CA ASP A 105 -21.30 27.89 24.53
C ASP A 105 -20.95 28.79 23.34
N ARG A 106 -20.61 30.05 23.61
CA ARG A 106 -20.08 31.00 22.64
C ARG A 106 -18.91 31.75 23.24
N ILE A 107 -17.79 31.80 22.54
CA ILE A 107 -16.55 32.46 22.94
C ILE A 107 -16.22 33.52 21.91
N ALA A 108 -15.89 34.73 22.36
CA ALA A 108 -15.33 35.78 21.52
C ALA A 108 -14.07 36.37 22.16
N LEU A 109 -12.95 36.28 21.46
CA LEU A 109 -11.67 36.91 21.77
C LEU A 109 -11.49 38.11 20.85
N LEU A 110 -11.50 39.30 21.43
CA LEU A 110 -11.33 40.57 20.69
C LEU A 110 -10.10 41.29 21.22
N ARG A 111 -9.06 41.44 20.38
CA ARG A 111 -7.75 42.00 20.76
C ARG A 111 -7.18 41.36 22.03
N ALA A 112 -7.41 40.07 22.23
CA ALA A 112 -7.02 39.36 23.45
C ALA A 112 -5.53 38.97 23.40
N ASN A 113 -4.83 39.02 24.53
CA ASN A 113 -3.47 38.48 24.65
C ASN A 113 -3.44 37.33 25.66
N ILE A 114 -3.25 36.12 25.17
CA ILE A 114 -3.17 34.88 25.94
C ILE A 114 -1.74 34.36 25.82
N ASP A 115 -1.02 34.24 26.94
CA ASP A 115 0.38 33.83 26.93
C ASP A 115 0.61 32.68 27.92
N ALA A 116 0.85 31.50 27.37
CA ALA A 116 1.27 30.29 28.05
C ALA A 116 2.73 29.93 27.69
N SER A 117 3.59 30.91 27.37
CA SER A 117 4.99 30.67 27.03
C SER A 117 5.85 30.43 28.28
N GLY A 118 6.96 29.72 28.13
CA GLY A 118 7.89 29.44 29.23
C GLY A 118 9.36 29.36 28.81
N PRO A 119 10.32 29.65 29.71
CA PRO A 119 11.75 29.61 29.38
C PRO A 119 12.29 28.23 28.98
N GLN A 120 11.70 27.14 29.47
CA GLN A 120 12.18 25.75 29.28
C GLN A 120 11.15 24.85 28.58
N GLY A 121 10.14 25.44 27.94
CA GLY A 121 9.10 24.76 27.20
C GLY A 121 7.83 25.61 27.10
N GLY A 122 7.06 25.45 26.03
CA GLY A 122 5.74 26.06 25.92
C GLY A 122 4.70 25.40 26.83
N GLY A 123 3.66 26.15 27.17
CA GLY A 123 2.53 25.71 27.99
C GLY A 123 1.33 25.24 27.16
N GLN A 124 0.13 25.33 27.73
CA GLN A 124 -1.09 24.87 27.06
C GLN A 124 -2.18 25.95 27.04
N VAL A 125 -2.80 26.14 25.88
CA VAL A 125 -4.00 26.97 25.73
C VAL A 125 -5.14 26.14 25.14
N ARG A 126 -6.32 26.16 25.76
CA ARG A 126 -7.56 25.56 25.23
C ARG A 126 -8.65 26.61 25.16
N ILE A 127 -9.24 26.80 23.99
CA ILE A 127 -10.29 27.77 23.73
C ILE A 127 -11.46 27.02 23.10
N GLY A 128 -12.57 26.93 23.82
CA GLY A 128 -13.81 26.35 23.32
C GLY A 128 -13.88 24.83 23.32
N GLY A 129 -12.82 24.09 23.62
CA GLY A 129 -12.93 22.63 23.73
C GLY A 129 -11.59 21.93 23.94
N ASP A 130 -11.67 20.60 23.95
CA ASP A 130 -10.51 19.72 23.91
C ASP A 130 -10.09 19.41 22.46
N TYR A 131 -8.99 18.66 22.32
CA TYR A 131 -8.47 18.20 21.03
C TYR A 131 -9.54 17.47 20.21
N GLN A 132 -9.77 17.91 18.97
CA GLN A 132 -10.82 17.39 18.09
C GLN A 132 -12.23 17.43 18.71
N GLY A 133 -12.47 18.30 19.70
CA GLY A 133 -13.72 18.33 20.47
C GLY A 133 -13.95 17.06 21.30
N ARG A 134 -12.91 16.25 21.52
CA ARG A 134 -12.99 14.98 22.27
C ARG A 134 -12.38 15.17 23.64
N GLY A 135 -13.12 14.83 24.68
CA GLY A 135 -12.61 14.86 26.04
C GLY A 135 -13.67 15.25 27.06
N PRO A 136 -13.26 15.47 28.32
CA PRO A 136 -14.17 15.85 29.39
C PRO A 136 -14.58 17.33 29.35
N LEU A 137 -13.90 18.21 28.59
CA LEU A 137 -14.28 19.61 28.51
C LEU A 137 -15.52 19.81 27.61
N PRO A 138 -16.45 20.70 27.99
CA PRO A 138 -17.56 21.07 27.13
C PRO A 138 -17.07 21.83 25.89
N ASN A 139 -17.66 21.53 24.74
CA ASN A 139 -17.35 22.22 23.49
C ASN A 139 -18.23 23.47 23.31
N ALA A 140 -17.65 24.53 22.77
CA ALA A 140 -18.34 25.72 22.33
C ALA A 140 -19.16 25.42 21.07
N GLN A 141 -20.32 26.03 20.91
CA GLN A 141 -21.03 26.06 19.63
C GLN A 141 -20.45 27.11 18.69
N ARG A 142 -19.88 28.20 19.22
CA ARG A 142 -19.15 29.19 18.41
C ARG A 142 -17.91 29.72 19.10
N THR A 143 -16.80 29.78 18.36
CA THR A 143 -15.55 30.41 18.80
C THR A 143 -15.14 31.49 17.79
N TRP A 144 -15.11 32.74 18.23
CA TRP A 144 -14.66 33.90 17.46
C TRP A 144 -13.34 34.42 18.03
N ILE A 145 -12.32 34.54 17.20
CA ILE A 145 -11.02 35.11 17.57
C ILE A 145 -10.70 36.15 16.51
N ASP A 146 -10.58 37.42 16.88
CA ASP A 146 -10.36 38.50 15.91
C ASP A 146 -8.89 38.70 15.52
N ALA A 147 -8.65 39.56 14.53
CA ALA A 147 -7.32 39.86 14.00
C ALA A 147 -6.36 40.55 14.97
N GLY A 148 -6.88 41.14 16.05
CA GLY A 148 -6.03 41.75 17.06
C GLY A 148 -5.63 40.80 18.19
N SER A 149 -6.13 39.57 18.20
CA SER A 149 -5.86 38.61 19.27
C SER A 149 -4.54 37.87 19.04
N SER A 150 -3.74 37.69 20.10
CA SER A 150 -2.47 36.96 20.13
C SER A 150 -2.53 35.85 21.17
N ILE A 151 -2.16 34.63 20.80
CA ILE A 151 -2.19 33.43 21.63
C ILE A 151 -0.83 32.75 21.53
N ARG A 152 -0.11 32.63 22.64
CA ARG A 152 1.27 32.13 22.65
C ARG A 152 1.45 30.97 23.60
N ALA A 153 2.27 30.03 23.19
CA ALA A 153 2.76 28.93 24.00
C ALA A 153 4.20 28.61 23.57
N ASP A 154 5.05 29.63 23.46
CA ASP A 154 6.43 29.47 22.99
C ASP A 154 7.34 28.89 24.08
N ALA A 155 8.35 28.12 23.68
CA ALA A 155 9.56 27.93 24.47
C ALA A 155 10.54 29.07 24.19
N LEU A 156 10.94 29.83 25.22
CA LEU A 156 11.72 31.05 25.02
C LEU A 156 13.24 30.80 24.89
N ALA A 157 13.77 29.77 25.57
CA ALA A 157 15.21 29.45 25.52
C ALA A 157 15.46 28.00 25.13
N THR A 158 14.95 27.04 25.92
CA THR A 158 15.11 25.61 25.66
C THR A 158 13.76 24.90 25.71
N GLY A 159 13.64 23.74 25.08
CA GLY A 159 12.44 22.89 25.16
C GLY A 159 11.48 23.15 24.02
N ASP A 160 10.47 22.30 23.92
CA ASP A 160 9.58 22.28 22.77
C ASP A 160 8.48 23.35 22.89
N GLY A 161 7.96 23.79 21.75
CA GLY A 161 6.78 24.62 21.69
C GLY A 161 5.58 23.96 22.35
N GLY A 162 4.67 24.77 22.86
CA GLY A 162 3.52 24.32 23.63
C GLY A 162 2.36 23.84 22.77
N ARG A 163 1.19 23.71 23.39
CA ARG A 163 -0.03 23.20 22.75
C ARG A 163 -1.14 24.24 22.77
N ILE A 164 -1.66 24.62 21.61
CA ILE A 164 -2.78 25.57 21.48
C ILE A 164 -3.93 24.89 20.73
N ILE A 165 -5.13 24.92 21.32
CA ILE A 165 -6.36 24.35 20.73
C ILE A 165 -7.45 25.42 20.72
N ALA A 166 -8.01 25.68 19.55
CA ALA A 166 -9.22 26.47 19.36
C ALA A 166 -10.30 25.62 18.68
N TRP A 167 -11.41 25.36 19.37
CA TRP A 167 -12.47 24.43 18.93
C TRP A 167 -13.86 25.04 19.03
N ALA A 168 -14.76 24.63 18.13
CA ALA A 168 -16.21 24.74 18.28
C ALA A 168 -16.94 23.59 17.54
N ASP A 169 -18.03 23.09 18.12
CA ASP A 169 -18.95 22.12 17.51
C ASP A 169 -19.79 22.70 16.37
N GLY A 170 -19.97 24.01 16.32
CA GLY A 170 -20.64 24.71 15.22
C GLY A 170 -19.62 25.43 14.36
N GLN A 171 -19.33 26.68 14.70
CA GLN A 171 -18.42 27.52 13.91
C GLN A 171 -17.21 28.01 14.71
N THR A 172 -16.01 27.82 14.17
CA THR A 172 -14.82 28.56 14.60
C THR A 172 -14.46 29.59 13.54
N GLN A 173 -14.43 30.87 13.91
CA GLN A 173 -13.88 31.93 13.09
C GLN A 173 -12.63 32.45 13.79
N PHE A 174 -11.48 32.22 13.17
CA PHE A 174 -10.18 32.59 13.71
C PHE A 174 -9.53 33.61 12.80
N ALA A 175 -9.17 34.78 13.32
CA ALA A 175 -8.45 35.82 12.59
C ALA A 175 -7.15 36.26 13.28
N GLY A 176 -6.86 35.72 14.47
CA GLY A 176 -5.76 36.17 15.33
C GLY A 176 -4.38 35.60 14.98
N GLN A 177 -3.44 35.72 15.91
CA GLN A 177 -2.07 35.23 15.79
C GLN A 177 -1.83 34.15 16.83
N ILE A 178 -1.34 32.98 16.42
CA ILE A 178 -0.94 31.89 17.29
C ILE A 178 0.55 31.63 17.14
N SER A 179 1.27 31.45 18.25
CA SER A 179 2.65 30.93 18.22
C SER A 179 2.88 29.82 19.25
N ALA A 180 3.54 28.74 18.82
CA ALA A 180 3.99 27.65 19.67
C ALA A 180 5.39 27.21 19.21
N ARG A 181 6.37 28.10 19.31
CA ARG A 181 7.72 27.87 18.79
C ARG A 181 8.60 27.07 19.74
N GLY A 182 9.50 26.28 19.16
CA GLY A 182 10.59 25.63 19.88
C GLY A 182 11.64 26.62 20.39
N GLY A 183 12.37 26.22 21.43
CA GLY A 183 13.37 27.05 22.09
C GLY A 183 14.47 27.53 21.15
N THR A 184 14.95 28.75 21.38
CA THR A 184 16.03 29.36 20.57
C THR A 184 17.36 28.62 20.65
N LEU A 185 17.60 27.87 21.73
CA LEU A 185 18.81 27.08 21.98
C LEU A 185 18.63 25.58 21.72
N SER A 186 17.42 25.05 21.88
CA SER A 186 17.06 23.65 21.62
C SER A 186 15.55 23.44 21.73
N GLY A 187 15.02 22.42 21.05
CA GLY A 187 13.63 21.96 21.17
C GLY A 187 12.84 22.13 19.87
N ASP A 188 11.81 21.31 19.72
CA ASP A 188 10.99 21.20 18.53
C ASP A 188 9.82 22.19 18.58
N GLY A 189 9.17 22.41 17.45
CA GLY A 189 7.97 23.24 17.37
C GLY A 189 6.79 22.56 18.07
N GLY A 190 5.85 23.36 18.54
CA GLY A 190 4.68 22.90 19.27
C GLY A 190 3.54 22.42 18.38
N PHE A 191 2.37 22.24 18.99
CA PHE A 191 1.17 21.78 18.31
C PHE A 191 0.08 22.85 18.35
N VAL A 192 -0.50 23.15 17.18
CA VAL A 192 -1.61 24.09 17.05
C VAL A 192 -2.78 23.44 16.32
N GLU A 193 -3.96 23.48 16.94
CA GLU A 193 -5.24 23.11 16.33
C GLU A 193 -6.17 24.32 16.28
N VAL A 194 -6.76 24.57 15.12
CA VAL A 194 -7.88 25.49 14.96
C VAL A 194 -8.95 24.81 14.11
N SER A 195 -10.07 24.47 14.74
CA SER A 195 -11.06 23.56 14.16
C SER A 195 -12.48 24.03 14.44
N GLY A 196 -13.39 23.77 13.49
CA GLY A 196 -14.82 24.00 13.62
C GLY A 196 -15.56 22.83 12.99
N ARG A 197 -16.29 22.04 13.80
CA ARG A 197 -16.88 20.77 13.35
C ARG A 197 -17.86 20.94 12.19
N GLU A 198 -18.62 22.04 12.16
CA GLU A 198 -19.53 22.36 11.04
C GLU A 198 -18.94 23.44 10.11
N ASP A 199 -18.28 24.47 10.64
CA ASP A 199 -17.71 25.55 9.84
C ASP A 199 -16.40 26.09 10.46
N LEU A 200 -15.33 26.12 9.66
CA LEU A 200 -14.06 26.76 10.03
C LEU A 200 -13.77 27.93 9.09
N ARG A 201 -13.84 29.15 9.63
CA ARG A 201 -13.43 30.39 8.97
C ARG A 201 -12.08 30.82 9.48
N PHE A 202 -11.03 30.21 8.94
CA PHE A 202 -9.67 30.56 9.32
C PHE A 202 -9.16 31.72 8.45
N ARG A 203 -8.69 32.76 9.15
CA ARG A 203 -8.23 34.07 8.68
C ARG A 203 -7.17 34.66 9.63
N GLY A 204 -6.45 33.83 10.41
CA GLY A 204 -5.33 34.25 11.27
C GLY A 204 -3.95 33.69 10.89
N ASN A 205 -2.91 33.87 11.69
CA ASN A 205 -1.55 33.35 11.42
C ASN A 205 -1.13 32.34 12.49
N VAL A 206 -0.38 31.30 12.13
CA VAL A 206 0.16 30.28 13.06
C VAL A 206 1.67 30.12 12.84
N ASP A 207 2.46 30.23 13.90
CA ASP A 207 3.91 30.02 13.90
C ASP A 207 4.29 28.88 14.87
N VAL A 208 4.69 27.74 14.30
CA VAL A 208 5.19 26.56 15.03
C VAL A 208 6.68 26.30 14.72
N GLY A 209 7.43 27.34 14.39
CA GLY A 209 8.84 27.24 14.02
C GLY A 209 9.74 26.76 15.16
N ALA A 210 10.82 26.07 14.81
CA ALA A 210 11.89 25.68 15.73
C ALA A 210 13.25 25.99 15.09
N THR A 211 14.06 26.81 15.76
CA THR A 211 15.36 27.24 15.19
C THR A 211 16.41 26.12 15.23
N GLN A 212 16.30 25.20 16.20
CA GLN A 212 17.29 24.15 16.49
C GLN A 212 16.66 22.74 16.58
N GLY A 213 15.43 22.58 16.11
CA GLY A 213 14.64 21.35 16.22
C GLY A 213 13.74 21.15 15.01
N GLU A 214 12.88 20.13 15.08
CA GLU A 214 11.87 19.87 14.06
C GLU A 214 10.76 20.92 14.10
N LEU A 215 10.20 21.27 12.94
CA LEU A 215 9.04 22.16 12.88
C LEU A 215 7.83 21.48 13.53
N GLY A 216 7.01 22.28 14.20
CA GLY A 216 5.80 21.79 14.87
C GLY A 216 4.65 21.47 13.91
N THR A 217 3.53 21.06 14.46
CA THR A 217 2.37 20.56 13.70
C THR A 217 1.21 21.54 13.73
N ILE A 218 0.59 21.75 12.56
CA ILE A 218 -0.66 22.50 12.41
C ILE A 218 -1.78 21.53 12.00
N LEU A 219 -2.90 21.55 12.71
CA LEU A 219 -4.12 20.80 12.39
C LEU A 219 -5.27 21.75 12.07
N LEU A 220 -5.86 21.55 10.89
CA LEU A 220 -7.11 22.16 10.45
C LEU A 220 -8.13 21.05 10.17
N ASP A 221 -9.34 21.17 10.74
CA ASP A 221 -10.42 20.17 10.62
C ASP A 221 -11.79 20.80 10.27
N PRO A 222 -11.99 21.31 9.03
CA PRO A 222 -13.30 21.72 8.50
C PRO A 222 -14.15 20.54 8.01
N GLU A 223 -15.42 20.80 7.64
CA GLU A 223 -16.23 19.77 6.97
C GLU A 223 -15.66 19.40 5.60
N THR A 224 -15.22 20.38 4.80
CA THR A 224 -14.67 20.16 3.46
C THR A 224 -13.45 21.04 3.24
N ILE A 225 -12.41 20.48 2.65
CA ILE A 225 -11.26 21.24 2.16
C ILE A 225 -11.30 21.25 0.64
N ARG A 226 -11.17 22.44 0.06
CA ARG A 226 -11.13 22.64 -1.38
C ARG A 226 -9.85 23.38 -1.76
N ILE A 227 -9.01 22.75 -2.55
CA ILE A 227 -7.74 23.30 -3.04
C ILE A 227 -8.00 23.81 -4.45
N VAL A 228 -7.90 25.12 -4.66
CA VAL A 228 -8.21 25.79 -5.94
C VAL A 228 -6.95 26.30 -6.63
N ASN A 229 -6.98 26.36 -7.96
CA ASN A 229 -5.90 26.92 -8.76
C ASN A 229 -5.63 28.42 -8.45
N GLY A 230 -4.38 28.85 -8.61
CA GLY A 230 -3.95 30.24 -8.52
C GLY A 230 -3.74 30.73 -7.09
N SER A 231 -4.17 31.96 -6.82
CA SER A 231 -3.90 32.68 -5.56
C SER A 231 -5.17 33.35 -4.99
N GLY A 232 -6.34 32.78 -5.30
CA GLY A 232 -7.65 33.36 -5.03
C GLY A 232 -8.52 32.52 -4.10
N GLY A 233 -7.93 31.67 -3.26
CA GLY A 233 -8.70 30.91 -2.29
C GLY A 233 -9.22 31.84 -1.20
N ALA A 234 -10.49 31.67 -0.83
CA ALA A 234 -11.15 32.49 0.19
C ALA A 234 -10.43 32.45 1.56
N ASN A 235 -9.65 31.40 1.79
CA ASN A 235 -8.89 31.19 3.01
C ASN A 235 -7.37 31.29 2.81
N ASP A 236 -6.85 31.78 1.69
CA ASP A 236 -5.40 31.85 1.41
C ASP A 236 -4.60 32.57 2.48
N GLY A 237 -5.17 33.64 3.02
CA GLY A 237 -4.53 34.38 4.08
C GLY A 237 -4.15 33.47 5.25
N ALA A 238 -5.00 32.47 5.59
CA ALA A 238 -4.89 31.60 6.77
C ALA A 238 -3.49 31.03 7.01
N LEU A 239 -2.70 30.92 5.94
CA LEU A 239 -1.53 30.06 5.91
C LEU A 239 -0.25 30.82 5.57
N ALA A 240 -0.35 32.06 5.09
CA ALA A 240 0.82 32.90 4.90
C ALA A 240 1.31 33.40 6.27
N GLY A 241 2.59 33.21 6.61
CA GLY A 241 3.25 33.80 7.79
C GLY A 241 3.34 35.34 7.78
N GLY A 242 2.34 36.04 7.28
CA GLY A 242 2.28 37.48 7.16
C GLY A 242 0.93 37.97 6.63
N GLY A 243 -0.06 38.09 7.52
CA GLY A 243 -1.23 38.96 7.36
C GLY A 243 -2.32 38.49 6.41
N ILE A 244 -3.57 38.63 6.85
CA ILE A 244 -4.76 38.13 6.16
C ILE A 244 -5.65 39.28 5.78
N SER A 245 -5.89 39.38 4.48
CA SER A 245 -6.90 40.28 3.92
C SER A 245 -8.26 39.62 4.00
N LEU A 246 -9.24 40.41 4.46
CA LEU A 246 -10.63 40.02 4.64
C LEU A 246 -11.38 40.35 3.36
N ASP A 247 -11.58 39.37 2.48
CA ASP A 247 -12.80 39.37 1.67
C ASP A 247 -13.19 37.96 1.25
N GLU A 248 -14.49 37.70 1.30
CA GLU A 248 -15.19 36.48 0.90
C GLU A 248 -15.28 35.31 1.92
N THR A 249 -16.54 34.94 2.19
CA THR A 249 -16.97 33.74 2.90
C THR A 249 -17.55 32.80 1.86
N ASP A 250 -17.06 31.58 1.77
CA ASP A 250 -17.79 30.53 1.05
C ASP A 250 -19.05 30.19 1.85
N ALA A 251 -20.20 30.21 1.17
CA ALA A 251 -21.52 30.06 1.79
C ALA A 251 -21.82 28.63 2.27
N ASP A 252 -20.95 27.67 1.96
CA ASP A 252 -21.24 26.23 2.05
C ASP A 252 -20.42 25.49 3.12
N GLY A 253 -19.69 26.18 4.01
CA GLY A 253 -18.89 25.55 5.07
C GLY A 253 -17.59 24.87 4.58
N SER A 254 -17.23 25.07 3.31
CA SER A 254 -15.94 24.64 2.75
C SER A 254 -14.81 25.58 3.13
N PHE A 255 -13.69 25.01 3.56
CA PHE A 255 -12.41 25.70 3.67
C PHE A 255 -11.71 25.68 2.30
N THR A 256 -11.64 26.83 1.64
CA THR A 256 -11.06 26.96 0.30
C THR A 256 -9.68 27.62 0.36
N ILE A 257 -8.66 26.84 0.06
CA ILE A 257 -7.25 27.24 0.02
C ILE A 257 -6.77 27.20 -1.43
N SER A 258 -5.93 28.13 -1.86
CA SER A 258 -5.32 28.09 -3.18
C SER A 258 -4.04 27.25 -3.21
N GLU A 259 -3.68 26.78 -4.40
CA GLU A 259 -2.40 26.11 -4.65
C GLU A 259 -1.23 26.99 -4.17
N THR A 260 -1.24 28.29 -4.49
CA THR A 260 -0.13 29.20 -4.15
C THR A 260 0.04 29.32 -2.63
N ALA A 261 -1.07 29.35 -1.88
CA ALA A 261 -1.01 29.43 -0.42
C ALA A 261 -0.52 28.11 0.20
N LEU A 262 -0.93 26.97 -0.36
CA LEU A 262 -0.52 25.65 0.11
C LEU A 262 0.96 25.36 -0.20
N GLU A 263 1.44 25.77 -1.37
CA GLU A 263 2.85 25.65 -1.79
C GLU A 263 3.81 26.49 -0.95
N ALA A 264 3.31 27.59 -0.36
CA ALA A 264 4.09 28.45 0.51
C ALA A 264 4.30 27.86 1.92
N LEU A 265 3.62 26.75 2.26
CA LEU A 265 3.77 26.10 3.56
C LEU A 265 5.11 25.39 3.72
N SER A 266 5.50 25.22 4.99
CA SER A 266 6.69 24.47 5.38
C SER A 266 6.46 23.63 6.63
N GLY A 267 7.26 22.59 6.81
CA GLY A 267 7.12 21.65 7.93
C GLY A 267 6.07 20.58 7.67
N THR A 268 5.52 19.99 8.73
CA THR A 268 4.53 18.92 8.61
C THR A 268 3.13 19.51 8.50
N VAL A 269 2.45 19.21 7.39
CA VAL A 269 1.11 19.72 7.08
C VAL A 269 0.09 18.59 7.20
N ILE A 270 -0.94 18.79 8.02
CA ILE A 270 -2.06 17.85 8.14
C ILE A 270 -3.34 18.57 7.74
N LEU A 271 -3.94 18.13 6.63
CA LEU A 271 -5.22 18.58 6.14
C LEU A 271 -6.26 17.51 6.50
N GLU A 272 -7.05 17.76 7.55
CA GLU A 272 -8.11 16.86 7.98
C GLU A 272 -9.47 17.42 7.56
N ALA A 273 -10.36 16.58 7.03
CA ALA A 273 -11.73 16.98 6.72
C ALA A 273 -12.72 15.92 7.23
N SER A 274 -13.89 16.34 7.73
CA SER A 274 -14.91 15.40 8.18
C SER A 274 -15.74 14.79 7.04
N ARG A 275 -15.77 15.42 5.86
CA ARG A 275 -16.51 14.94 4.68
C ARG A 275 -15.62 14.66 3.46
N GLU A 276 -14.91 15.66 2.96
CA GLU A 276 -14.24 15.57 1.66
C GLU A 276 -13.05 16.53 1.52
N ILE A 277 -12.01 16.10 0.81
CA ILE A 277 -10.91 16.93 0.31
C ILE A 277 -10.91 16.89 -1.21
N ILE A 278 -10.97 18.06 -1.84
CA ILE A 278 -11.05 18.23 -3.30
C ILE A 278 -9.84 19.03 -3.77
N LEU A 279 -9.05 18.46 -4.67
CA LEU A 279 -8.08 19.19 -5.49
C LEU A 279 -8.74 19.51 -6.83
N GLU A 280 -9.04 20.78 -7.06
CA GLU A 280 -9.56 21.27 -8.33
C GLU A 280 -8.47 21.24 -9.42
N ASP A 281 -8.89 21.35 -10.67
CA ASP A 281 -8.00 21.40 -11.84
C ASP A 281 -6.98 22.54 -11.71
N LEU A 282 -5.69 22.18 -11.71
CA LEU A 282 -4.57 23.12 -11.64
C LEU A 282 -4.06 23.44 -13.05
N THR A 283 -3.93 24.72 -13.36
CA THR A 283 -3.57 25.17 -14.72
C THR A 283 -2.18 24.73 -15.15
N ASP A 284 -1.26 24.54 -14.21
CA ASP A 284 0.08 24.02 -14.45
C ASP A 284 0.20 22.50 -14.17
N ASN A 285 -0.88 21.87 -13.73
CA ASN A 285 -1.00 20.46 -13.34
C ASN A 285 -0.10 20.06 -12.16
N ILE A 286 0.34 21.00 -11.32
CA ILE A 286 1.30 20.71 -10.23
C ILE A 286 0.89 21.44 -8.95
N LEU A 287 0.84 20.71 -7.84
CA LEU A 287 0.85 21.26 -6.49
C LEU A 287 2.25 21.02 -5.88
N ALA A 288 3.11 22.03 -5.92
CA ALA A 288 4.54 21.95 -5.60
C ALA A 288 4.88 22.33 -4.15
N LEU A 289 4.81 21.36 -3.25
CA LEU A 289 5.01 21.49 -1.79
C LEU A 289 6.50 21.39 -1.41
N ASN A 290 7.33 22.27 -1.98
CA ASN A 290 8.79 22.20 -1.83
C ASN A 290 9.30 22.47 -0.40
N GLY A 291 8.56 23.23 0.40
CA GLY A 291 8.93 23.56 1.78
C GLY A 291 8.43 22.56 2.83
N VAL A 292 7.57 21.63 2.44
CA VAL A 292 6.86 20.72 3.33
C VAL A 292 7.71 19.47 3.61
N SER A 293 7.88 19.13 4.89
CA SER A 293 8.60 17.92 5.32
C SER A 293 7.75 16.66 5.23
N SER A 294 6.42 16.80 5.37
CA SER A 294 5.45 15.72 5.16
C SER A 294 4.06 16.34 5.02
N ILE A 295 3.22 15.79 4.13
CA ILE A 295 1.81 16.17 4.02
C ILE A 295 0.90 14.96 4.22
N LEU A 296 -0.12 15.10 5.06
CA LEU A 296 -1.18 14.13 5.24
C LEU A 296 -2.54 14.73 4.90
N PHE A 297 -3.24 14.09 3.97
CA PHE A 297 -4.66 14.34 3.69
C PHE A 297 -5.50 13.28 4.41
N SER A 298 -6.26 13.67 5.43
CA SER A 298 -7.07 12.78 6.27
C SER A 298 -8.55 13.08 6.12
N VAL A 299 -9.38 12.06 5.88
CA VAL A 299 -10.84 12.23 5.81
C VAL A 299 -11.52 11.28 6.77
N GLN A 300 -12.15 11.82 7.82
CA GLN A 300 -12.83 11.06 8.88
C GLN A 300 -14.34 10.89 8.62
N SER A 301 -14.76 10.63 7.39
CA SER A 301 -16.19 10.50 7.06
C SER A 301 -16.74 9.11 7.39
N ASP A 302 -17.93 9.09 8.00
CA ASP A 302 -18.74 7.90 8.30
C ASP A 302 -19.52 7.37 7.08
N SER A 303 -19.49 8.10 5.95
CA SER A 303 -20.33 7.82 4.79
C SER A 303 -19.57 7.05 3.71
N SER A 304 -20.13 5.91 3.31
CA SER A 304 -19.50 4.92 2.43
C SER A 304 -19.72 5.14 0.93
N SER A 305 -20.36 6.25 0.52
CA SER A 305 -20.85 6.42 -0.87
C SER A 305 -20.21 7.56 -1.68
N ALA A 306 -19.67 8.61 -1.05
CA ALA A 306 -18.99 9.70 -1.76
C ALA A 306 -17.48 9.48 -1.82
N GLU A 307 -16.82 9.97 -2.88
CA GLU A 307 -15.36 10.08 -2.90
C GLU A 307 -14.93 11.02 -1.76
N GLN A 308 -13.97 10.58 -0.95
CA GLN A 308 -13.55 11.30 0.26
C GLN A 308 -12.33 12.16 -0.04
N PHE A 309 -11.38 11.65 -0.82
CA PHE A 309 -10.30 12.43 -1.43
C PHE A 309 -10.46 12.38 -2.95
N ARG A 310 -10.52 13.53 -3.63
CA ARG A 310 -10.62 13.59 -5.09
C ARG A 310 -9.69 14.64 -5.68
N MET A 311 -8.90 14.22 -6.67
CA MET A 311 -8.37 15.09 -7.72
C MET A 311 -9.38 15.20 -8.86
N VAL A 312 -9.66 16.42 -9.33
CA VAL A 312 -10.62 16.66 -10.41
C VAL A 312 -10.00 16.32 -11.77
N ASP A 313 -8.75 16.70 -12.01
CA ASP A 313 -7.99 16.30 -13.19
C ASP A 313 -6.98 15.18 -12.86
N GLY A 314 -6.86 14.20 -13.78
CA GLY A 314 -5.91 13.10 -13.68
C GLY A 314 -4.49 13.47 -14.11
N SER A 315 -4.29 14.61 -14.79
CA SER A 315 -2.95 15.13 -15.09
C SER A 315 -2.30 15.83 -13.90
N ASP A 316 -3.08 16.29 -12.92
CA ASP A 316 -2.57 16.94 -11.71
C ASP A 316 -1.58 16.04 -10.96
N ARG A 317 -0.56 16.69 -10.39
CA ARG A 317 0.49 16.05 -9.59
C ARG A 317 0.70 16.78 -8.27
N ILE A 318 0.58 16.05 -7.16
CA ILE A 318 1.11 16.51 -5.88
C ILE A 318 2.60 16.17 -5.85
N LEU A 319 3.45 17.18 -5.63
CA LEU A 319 4.90 17.07 -5.64
C LEU A 319 5.49 17.59 -4.32
N THR A 320 6.26 16.78 -3.62
CA THR A 320 7.13 17.22 -2.51
C THR A 320 8.60 17.07 -2.89
N ASN A 321 9.49 17.74 -2.15
CA ASN A 321 10.94 17.67 -2.36
C ASN A 321 11.64 16.90 -1.22
N GLY A 322 11.40 15.59 -1.17
CA GLY A 322 11.91 14.67 -0.16
C GLY A 322 10.95 14.41 1.00
N GLY A 323 9.87 15.19 1.13
CA GLY A 323 8.85 15.00 2.15
C GLY A 323 7.83 13.92 1.79
N ASP A 324 7.20 13.32 2.79
CA ASP A 324 6.24 12.24 2.58
C ASP A 324 4.88 12.76 2.08
N ILE A 325 4.14 11.91 1.36
CA ILE A 325 2.73 12.13 1.00
C ILE A 325 1.89 10.99 1.57
N GLY A 326 1.00 11.32 2.52
CA GLY A 326 -0.01 10.43 3.06
C GLY A 326 -1.43 10.81 2.61
N ILE A 327 -2.24 9.83 2.20
CA ILE A 327 -3.68 10.01 1.98
C ILE A 327 -4.44 8.95 2.76
N ALA A 328 -5.12 9.38 3.82
CA ALA A 328 -5.97 8.59 4.69
C ALA A 328 -7.46 8.81 4.35
N ALA A 329 -8.00 8.00 3.44
CA ALA A 329 -9.41 8.02 3.06
C ALA A 329 -9.89 6.65 2.57
N SER A 330 -11.17 6.34 2.79
CA SER A 330 -11.78 5.07 2.35
C SER A 330 -12.07 5.03 0.84
N ARG A 331 -12.21 6.19 0.19
CA ARG A 331 -12.43 6.33 -1.25
C ARG A 331 -11.55 7.46 -1.80
N ILE A 332 -10.58 7.10 -2.63
CA ILE A 332 -9.55 8.00 -3.17
C ILE A 332 -9.69 8.04 -4.68
N ARG A 333 -9.76 9.23 -5.26
CA ARG A 333 -9.73 9.46 -6.70
C ARG A 333 -8.45 10.23 -7.04
N LEU A 334 -7.57 9.60 -7.82
CA LEU A 334 -6.16 9.98 -7.88
C LEU A 334 -5.66 10.29 -9.30
N GLY A 335 -4.92 11.39 -9.43
CA GLY A 335 -4.03 11.72 -10.54
C GLY A 335 -2.63 11.17 -10.27
N ASN A 336 -1.63 12.04 -10.10
CA ASN A 336 -0.22 11.67 -9.92
C ASN A 336 0.33 12.12 -8.56
N LEU A 337 1.29 11.38 -8.02
CA LEU A 337 2.02 11.73 -6.79
C LEU A 337 3.52 11.59 -7.02
N ALA A 338 4.31 12.53 -6.49
CA ALA A 338 5.76 12.44 -6.51
C ALA A 338 6.39 13.05 -5.26
N THR A 339 7.41 12.40 -4.70
CA THR A 339 8.04 12.87 -3.45
C THR A 339 9.53 13.13 -3.55
N ASN A 340 10.18 12.83 -4.68
CA ASN A 340 11.62 12.98 -4.87
C ASN A 340 12.46 12.39 -3.70
N GLY A 341 12.00 11.30 -3.08
CA GLY A 341 12.73 10.60 -2.01
C GLY A 341 11.93 10.31 -0.74
N GLY A 342 10.83 11.02 -0.50
CA GLY A 342 9.91 10.72 0.62
C GLY A 342 8.99 9.54 0.35
N ASP A 343 8.31 9.03 1.37
CA ASP A 343 7.38 7.91 1.25
C ASP A 343 6.02 8.35 0.67
N ILE A 344 5.34 7.45 -0.04
CA ILE A 344 3.95 7.62 -0.49
C ILE A 344 3.10 6.55 0.18
N SER A 345 2.11 6.95 0.96
CA SER A 345 1.22 6.03 1.69
C SER A 345 -0.25 6.35 1.41
N LEU A 346 -0.99 5.39 0.81
CA LEU A 346 -2.44 5.51 0.60
C LEU A 346 -3.19 4.41 1.34
N GLY A 347 -4.22 4.78 2.10
CA GLY A 347 -5.02 3.84 2.88
C GLY A 347 -6.19 4.51 3.58
N SER A 348 -6.97 3.75 4.36
CA SER A 348 -8.02 4.34 5.21
C SER A 348 -7.47 4.89 6.53
N SER A 349 -6.20 4.64 6.85
CA SER A 349 -5.49 5.16 8.01
C SER A 349 -4.02 5.27 7.63
N VAL A 350 -3.44 6.44 7.82
CA VAL A 350 -2.04 6.76 7.50
C VAL A 350 -1.53 7.71 8.58
N SER A 351 -0.32 7.48 9.11
CA SER A 351 0.32 8.38 10.08
C SER A 351 1.28 9.33 9.38
N ALA A 352 1.25 10.61 9.75
CA ALA A 352 2.15 11.63 9.19
C ALA A 352 3.59 11.53 9.73
N THR A 353 3.77 10.94 10.93
CA THR A 353 5.06 10.84 11.63
C THR A 353 5.72 9.47 11.48
N ASP A 354 5.00 8.50 10.90
CA ASP A 354 5.47 7.14 10.69
C ASP A 354 4.74 6.52 9.48
N PRO A 355 5.19 6.80 8.24
CA PRO A 355 4.68 6.11 7.06
C PRO A 355 5.12 4.63 7.00
N SER A 356 5.85 4.14 8.01
CA SER A 356 6.25 2.74 8.12
C SER A 356 5.08 1.82 8.55
N PRO A 357 5.14 0.52 8.21
CA PRO A 357 3.96 -0.31 7.92
C PRO A 357 3.22 -0.91 9.14
N ALA A 358 3.24 -0.24 10.30
CA ALA A 358 2.66 -0.76 11.54
C ALA A 358 1.12 -0.66 11.54
N SER A 359 0.47 -1.70 10.99
CA SER A 359 -0.96 -2.03 11.15
C SER A 359 -1.99 -0.96 10.73
N VAL A 360 -2.04 -0.64 9.44
CA VAL A 360 -3.21 0.03 8.84
C VAL A 360 -4.33 -1.00 8.62
N GLY A 361 -5.48 -0.79 9.28
CA GLY A 361 -6.57 -1.76 9.42
C GLY A 361 -7.80 -1.56 8.52
N GLY A 362 -7.70 -0.81 7.42
CA GLY A 362 -8.83 -0.67 6.50
C GLY A 362 -8.42 -0.56 5.03
N ILE A 363 -9.36 -0.94 4.15
CA ILE A 363 -9.17 -1.08 2.71
C ILE A 363 -9.72 0.18 2.04
N ALA A 364 -8.83 1.00 1.48
CA ALA A 364 -9.24 2.11 0.61
C ALA A 364 -9.70 1.59 -0.76
N ASN A 365 -10.69 2.24 -1.38
CA ASN A 365 -11.01 2.05 -2.80
C ASN A 365 -10.36 3.20 -3.58
N ILE A 366 -9.36 2.89 -4.39
CA ILE A 366 -8.58 3.87 -5.15
C ILE A 366 -9.03 3.80 -6.62
N SER A 367 -9.56 4.91 -7.14
CA SER A 367 -9.98 5.05 -8.53
C SER A 367 -9.02 5.96 -9.30
N LEU A 368 -8.48 5.46 -10.41
CA LEU A 368 -7.63 6.25 -11.31
C LEU A 368 -8.47 6.96 -12.36
N ILE A 369 -8.19 8.25 -12.62
CA ILE A 369 -8.98 9.11 -13.52
C ILE A 369 -8.25 9.52 -14.78
N GLY A 370 -6.93 9.40 -14.73
CA GLY A 370 -6.03 9.48 -15.87
C GLY A 370 -5.03 8.34 -15.77
N ASN A 371 -3.97 8.44 -16.57
CA ASN A 371 -2.79 7.64 -16.28
C ASN A 371 -2.18 8.18 -14.97
N SER A 372 -1.87 7.28 -14.04
CA SER A 372 -1.37 7.66 -12.73
C SER A 372 0.04 7.15 -12.52
N ASN A 373 0.90 8.03 -12.02
CA ASN A 373 2.27 7.74 -11.65
C ASN A 373 2.47 8.07 -10.16
N LEU A 374 2.88 7.06 -9.38
CA LEU A 374 3.31 7.21 -7.99
C LEU A 374 4.84 7.06 -7.95
N ASN A 375 5.54 8.18 -7.79
CA ASN A 375 6.99 8.21 -7.90
C ASN A 375 7.68 8.73 -6.63
N SER A 376 8.28 7.84 -5.86
CA SER A 376 9.07 8.20 -4.67
C SER A 376 10.59 8.16 -4.90
N SER A 377 11.04 8.01 -6.14
CA SER A 377 12.47 7.93 -6.47
C SER A 377 13.22 9.26 -6.33
N ALA A 378 14.49 9.21 -5.91
CA ALA A 378 15.40 10.35 -5.84
C ALA A 378 16.77 10.03 -6.46
N ALA A 379 17.58 11.06 -6.71
CA ALA A 379 18.97 10.88 -7.07
C ALA A 379 19.78 10.42 -5.84
N GLY A 380 20.07 9.11 -5.74
CA GLY A 380 20.90 8.53 -4.67
C GLY A 380 20.14 7.73 -3.61
N GLY A 381 18.80 7.73 -3.65
CA GLY A 381 17.91 7.01 -2.73
C GLY A 381 16.47 7.01 -3.24
N GLY A 382 15.53 6.47 -2.49
CA GLY A 382 14.11 6.58 -2.82
C GLY A 382 13.25 6.18 -1.64
N GLY A 383 12.12 6.83 -1.48
CA GLY A 383 11.14 6.50 -0.45
C GLY A 383 10.32 5.29 -0.84
N ASN A 384 9.61 4.73 0.12
CA ASN A 384 8.75 3.58 -0.06
C ASN A 384 7.39 3.99 -0.64
N VAL A 385 6.71 3.05 -1.29
CA VAL A 385 5.28 3.17 -1.63
C VAL A 385 4.51 2.09 -0.90
N SER A 386 3.47 2.49 -0.17
CA SER A 386 2.57 1.60 0.58
C SER A 386 1.11 1.87 0.22
N LEU A 387 0.36 0.82 -0.13
CA LEU A 387 -0.96 0.94 -0.75
C LEU A 387 -1.97 -0.05 -0.15
N THR A 388 -2.59 0.32 0.96
CA THR A 388 -3.59 -0.52 1.63
C THR A 388 -4.99 -0.27 1.07
N GLY A 389 -5.21 -0.71 -0.17
CA GLY A 389 -6.47 -0.51 -0.86
C GLY A 389 -6.57 -1.28 -2.18
N SER A 390 -7.80 -1.44 -2.70
CA SER A 390 -8.00 -1.96 -4.05
C SER A 390 -7.91 -0.81 -5.05
N ILE A 391 -7.09 -0.95 -6.07
CA ILE A 391 -6.94 0.04 -7.15
C ILE A 391 -7.71 -0.42 -8.39
N GLN A 392 -8.53 0.48 -8.95
CA GLN A 392 -9.32 0.24 -10.15
C GLN A 392 -9.32 1.47 -11.08
N GLY A 393 -9.62 1.26 -12.36
CA GLY A 393 -9.95 2.36 -13.26
C GLY A 393 -11.31 2.99 -12.94
N ASP A 394 -11.55 4.20 -13.44
CA ASP A 394 -12.82 4.94 -13.36
C ASP A 394 -14.00 4.26 -14.11
N GLY A 395 -13.75 3.14 -14.80
CA GLY A 395 -14.74 2.40 -15.57
C GLY A 395 -15.07 2.99 -16.95
N LEU A 396 -14.44 4.11 -17.34
CA LEU A 396 -14.64 4.74 -18.64
C LEU A 396 -13.72 4.15 -19.70
N SER A 397 -12.44 4.00 -19.39
CA SER A 397 -11.41 3.45 -20.29
C SER A 397 -10.23 2.91 -19.48
N PRO A 398 -9.47 1.93 -20.01
CA PRO A 398 -8.31 1.41 -19.29
C PRO A 398 -7.28 2.50 -19.01
N ARG A 399 -6.84 2.61 -17.74
CA ARG A 399 -5.86 3.59 -17.26
C ARG A 399 -4.53 2.93 -16.94
N ASN A 400 -3.42 3.56 -17.30
CA ASN A 400 -2.10 3.04 -16.94
C ASN A 400 -1.75 3.42 -15.51
N LEU A 401 -1.14 2.49 -14.78
CA LEU A 401 -0.60 2.71 -13.44
C LEU A 401 0.90 2.40 -13.44
N THR A 402 1.69 3.38 -13.05
CA THR A 402 3.13 3.21 -12.78
C THR A 402 3.41 3.51 -11.32
N ILE A 403 4.12 2.62 -10.64
CA ILE A 403 4.63 2.82 -9.29
C ILE A 403 6.14 2.64 -9.36
N SER A 404 6.90 3.65 -8.96
CA SER A 404 8.36 3.67 -9.06
C SER A 404 8.99 4.27 -7.81
N THR A 405 9.80 3.49 -7.11
CA THR A 405 10.48 3.91 -5.87
C THR A 405 11.99 4.08 -6.03
N GLY A 406 12.56 3.70 -7.17
CA GLY A 406 14.00 3.68 -7.36
C GLY A 406 14.68 2.66 -6.43
N ARG A 407 15.24 3.13 -5.31
CA ARG A 407 15.87 2.29 -4.27
C ARG A 407 14.97 1.97 -3.08
N GLY A 408 13.80 2.60 -2.99
CA GLY A 408 12.81 2.28 -1.95
C GLY A 408 12.02 1.01 -2.26
N ASP A 409 11.20 0.56 -1.32
CA ASP A 409 10.40 -0.66 -1.46
C ASP A 409 8.95 -0.35 -1.86
N ILE A 410 8.33 -1.25 -2.62
CA ILE A 410 6.88 -1.28 -2.82
C ILE A 410 6.32 -2.34 -1.87
N SER A 411 5.65 -1.88 -0.81
CA SER A 411 5.15 -2.74 0.26
C SER A 411 3.61 -2.78 0.27
N ARG A 412 3.05 -3.96 0.59
CA ARG A 412 1.62 -4.16 0.90
C ARG A 412 0.67 -3.60 -0.16
N LEU A 413 0.89 -3.97 -1.43
CA LEU A 413 0.01 -3.58 -2.52
C LEU A 413 -1.31 -4.35 -2.43
N GLY A 414 -2.44 -3.66 -2.21
CA GLY A 414 -3.75 -4.30 -2.32
C GLY A 414 -4.09 -4.73 -3.75
N SER A 415 -5.29 -5.26 -3.98
CA SER A 415 -5.65 -5.77 -5.31
C SER A 415 -5.65 -4.67 -6.37
N ILE A 416 -5.09 -4.94 -7.54
CA ILE A 416 -5.07 -4.03 -8.69
C ILE A 416 -5.89 -4.61 -9.82
N GLY A 417 -6.72 -3.74 -10.42
CA GLY A 417 -7.58 -4.09 -11.53
C GLY A 417 -8.92 -4.63 -11.06
N SER A 418 -9.88 -4.63 -11.97
CA SER A 418 -11.27 -4.95 -11.64
C SER A 418 -11.43 -6.40 -11.17
N VAL A 419 -12.16 -6.58 -10.06
CA VAL A 419 -12.67 -7.87 -9.58
C VAL A 419 -13.96 -8.27 -10.33
N ALA A 420 -14.59 -7.35 -11.07
CA ALA A 420 -15.87 -7.56 -11.76
C ALA A 420 -15.75 -7.32 -13.28
N ALA A 421 -16.25 -8.25 -14.09
CA ALA A 421 -16.09 -8.32 -15.56
C ALA A 421 -16.65 -7.13 -16.39
N ALA A 422 -17.12 -6.04 -15.78
CA ALA A 422 -17.87 -4.97 -16.44
C ALA A 422 -17.32 -3.53 -16.26
N SER A 423 -16.22 -3.32 -15.54
CA SER A 423 -15.52 -2.02 -15.50
C SER A 423 -14.20 -2.12 -16.27
N SER A 424 -13.92 -1.16 -17.16
CA SER A 424 -12.60 -1.05 -17.81
C SER A 424 -11.50 -1.12 -16.74
N GLY A 425 -10.59 -2.09 -16.89
CA GLY A 425 -9.58 -2.40 -15.89
C GLY A 425 -8.42 -1.43 -15.92
N ILE A 426 -7.29 -1.83 -15.35
CA ILE A 426 -6.02 -1.14 -15.56
C ILE A 426 -5.55 -1.46 -16.98
N GLY A 427 -5.14 -0.45 -17.74
CA GLY A 427 -4.57 -0.60 -19.07
C GLY A 427 -3.21 -1.31 -19.00
N GLN A 428 -2.19 -0.63 -18.50
CA GLN A 428 -0.88 -1.23 -18.20
C GLN A 428 -0.54 -1.07 -16.72
N LEU A 429 0.11 -2.06 -16.14
CA LEU A 429 0.65 -2.02 -14.78
C LEU A 429 2.17 -2.12 -14.82
N THR A 430 2.86 -1.12 -14.28
CA THR A 430 4.32 -1.13 -14.13
C THR A 430 4.70 -0.87 -12.68
N LEU A 431 5.46 -1.80 -12.09
CA LEU A 431 5.98 -1.70 -10.72
C LEU A 431 7.50 -1.74 -10.77
N GLY A 432 8.17 -0.76 -10.17
CA GLY A 432 9.63 -0.66 -10.11
C GLY A 432 10.13 -0.25 -8.74
N GLY A 433 11.02 -1.04 -8.13
CA GLY A 433 11.58 -0.72 -6.82
C GLY A 433 12.73 -1.62 -6.41
N ASN A 434 13.17 -1.50 -5.16
CA ASN A 434 14.13 -2.42 -4.58
C ASN A 434 13.47 -3.76 -4.27
N ASN A 435 12.73 -3.84 -3.16
CA ASN A 435 11.87 -4.99 -2.89
C ASN A 435 10.42 -4.69 -3.28
N ILE A 436 9.74 -5.67 -3.86
CA ILE A 436 8.33 -5.56 -4.24
C ILE A 436 7.57 -6.73 -3.60
N ASN A 437 6.61 -6.42 -2.73
CA ASN A 437 5.75 -7.41 -2.09
C ASN A 437 4.34 -7.37 -2.70
N LEU A 438 3.96 -8.47 -3.35
CA LEU A 438 2.67 -8.69 -3.99
C LEU A 438 1.79 -9.73 -3.28
N GLU A 439 2.09 -10.07 -2.03
CA GLU A 439 1.47 -11.18 -1.32
C GLU A 439 -0.03 -10.99 -1.07
N GLY A 440 -0.83 -12.02 -1.33
CA GLY A 440 -2.22 -12.12 -0.86
C GLY A 440 -3.30 -11.41 -1.69
N PHE A 441 -2.95 -10.77 -2.81
CA PHE A 441 -3.88 -9.97 -3.61
C PHE A 441 -3.86 -10.30 -5.10
N ARG A 442 -4.84 -9.78 -5.86
CA ARG A 442 -4.93 -10.02 -7.30
C ARG A 442 -4.40 -8.82 -8.07
N TYR A 443 -3.67 -9.06 -9.16
CA TYR A 443 -3.11 -8.04 -10.03
C TYR A 443 -3.53 -8.31 -11.46
N ARG A 444 -4.36 -7.42 -12.01
CA ARG A 444 -4.92 -7.57 -13.35
C ARG A 444 -4.75 -6.30 -14.16
N ALA A 445 -4.34 -6.47 -15.40
CA ALA A 445 -4.30 -5.41 -16.41
C ALA A 445 -4.79 -5.96 -17.76
N ASP A 446 -5.43 -5.12 -18.55
CA ASP A 446 -5.93 -5.42 -19.90
C ASP A 446 -4.77 -5.46 -20.92
N GLY A 447 -3.68 -4.75 -20.64
CA GLY A 447 -2.42 -4.74 -21.37
C GLY A 447 -1.31 -5.42 -20.58
N ASN A 448 -0.09 -4.87 -20.64
CA ASN A 448 1.09 -5.47 -20.01
C ASN A 448 1.07 -5.34 -18.49
N ILE A 449 1.62 -6.36 -17.81
CA ILE A 449 2.09 -6.27 -16.43
C ILE A 449 3.60 -6.43 -16.44
N THR A 450 4.31 -5.45 -15.91
CA THR A 450 5.78 -5.45 -15.79
C THR A 450 6.17 -5.15 -14.35
N VAL A 451 6.90 -6.06 -13.72
CA VAL A 451 7.41 -5.93 -12.35
C VAL A 451 8.92 -6.01 -12.37
N LEU A 452 9.59 -4.96 -11.92
CA LEU A 452 11.04 -4.79 -11.92
C LEU A 452 11.52 -4.54 -10.49
N ALA A 453 11.85 -5.61 -9.78
CA ALA A 453 12.53 -5.52 -8.49
C ALA A 453 14.04 -5.53 -8.73
N THR A 454 14.78 -4.62 -8.09
CA THR A 454 16.25 -4.68 -8.09
C THR A 454 16.78 -5.56 -6.95
N GLY A 455 15.97 -5.79 -5.92
CA GLY A 455 16.17 -6.76 -4.84
C GLY A 455 15.21 -7.94 -4.98
N GLN A 456 14.38 -8.19 -3.97
CA GLN A 456 13.46 -9.33 -3.94
C GLN A 456 12.06 -9.00 -4.49
N LEU A 457 11.47 -9.94 -5.22
CA LEU A 457 10.05 -9.96 -5.56
C LEU A 457 9.36 -11.06 -4.74
N SER A 458 8.53 -10.67 -3.78
CA SER A 458 7.76 -11.60 -2.96
C SER A 458 6.33 -11.72 -3.49
N LEU A 459 5.95 -12.91 -3.94
CA LEU A 459 4.61 -13.23 -4.41
C LEU A 459 3.77 -13.92 -3.31
N GLY A 460 4.38 -14.70 -2.42
CA GLY A 460 3.64 -15.48 -1.42
C GLY A 460 2.71 -16.53 -2.06
N SER A 461 1.78 -17.11 -1.27
CA SER A 461 1.04 -18.33 -1.65
C SER A 461 -0.33 -18.12 -2.31
N SER A 462 -0.78 -16.87 -2.50
CA SER A 462 -2.16 -16.57 -2.90
C SER A 462 -2.38 -15.55 -4.01
N PRO A 463 -1.39 -14.80 -4.54
CA PRO A 463 -1.74 -13.82 -5.56
C PRO A 463 -2.12 -14.49 -6.87
N GLU A 464 -2.93 -13.79 -7.65
CA GLU A 464 -3.29 -14.11 -9.02
C GLU A 464 -2.83 -12.94 -9.89
N ILE A 465 -1.87 -13.17 -10.77
CA ILE A 465 -1.38 -12.17 -11.71
C ILE A 465 -1.88 -12.52 -13.10
N ARG A 466 -2.69 -11.64 -13.69
CA ARG A 466 -3.27 -11.84 -15.01
C ARG A 466 -3.04 -10.64 -15.90
N SER A 467 -2.19 -10.82 -16.90
CA SER A 467 -1.93 -9.85 -17.96
C SER A 467 -2.80 -10.14 -19.18
N GLY A 468 -3.50 -9.13 -19.68
CA GLY A 468 -4.22 -9.19 -20.96
C GLY A 468 -3.29 -9.10 -22.18
N ASN A 469 -1.99 -8.89 -21.96
CA ASN A 469 -0.95 -8.97 -22.98
C ASN A 469 0.27 -9.77 -22.46
N ASN A 470 1.44 -9.14 -22.30
CA ASN A 470 2.65 -9.78 -21.78
C ASN A 470 2.73 -9.65 -20.24
N LEU A 471 3.25 -10.69 -19.58
CA LEU A 471 3.60 -10.66 -18.16
C LEU A 471 5.12 -10.80 -18.02
N THR A 472 5.78 -9.79 -17.45
CA THR A 472 7.22 -9.82 -17.18
C THR A 472 7.47 -9.58 -15.69
N LEU A 473 8.11 -10.56 -15.03
CA LEU A 473 8.60 -10.43 -13.66
C LEU A 473 10.12 -10.54 -13.70
N SER A 474 10.81 -9.52 -13.19
CA SER A 474 12.28 -9.49 -13.10
C SER A 474 12.68 -9.10 -11.68
N ALA A 475 13.56 -9.88 -11.08
CA ALA A 475 14.09 -9.61 -9.74
C ALA A 475 15.53 -10.13 -9.58
N THR A 476 16.21 -9.72 -8.51
CA THR A 476 17.41 -10.44 -8.07
C THR A 476 17.01 -11.83 -7.60
N ALA A 477 15.97 -11.91 -6.75
CA ALA A 477 15.35 -13.17 -6.32
C ALA A 477 13.83 -13.06 -6.38
N ILE A 478 13.17 -14.11 -6.84
CA ILE A 478 11.69 -14.22 -6.83
C ILE A 478 11.32 -15.29 -5.80
N ASP A 479 10.58 -14.89 -4.76
CA ASP A 479 10.13 -15.79 -3.69
C ASP A 479 8.60 -15.89 -3.65
N GLY A 480 8.12 -17.06 -3.22
CA GLY A 480 6.71 -17.38 -3.11
C GLY A 480 6.07 -17.82 -4.42
N PHE A 481 5.05 -18.66 -4.28
CA PHE A 481 4.37 -19.31 -5.39
C PHE A 481 2.95 -18.78 -5.55
N PRO A 482 2.72 -17.86 -6.51
CA PRO A 482 1.39 -17.33 -6.77
C PRO A 482 0.44 -18.47 -7.14
N SER A 483 -0.84 -18.31 -6.86
CA SER A 483 -1.87 -19.28 -7.29
C SER A 483 -1.92 -19.41 -8.82
N SER A 484 -1.69 -18.30 -9.53
CA SER A 484 -1.56 -18.31 -10.98
C SER A 484 -0.76 -17.13 -11.52
N LEU A 485 0.07 -17.40 -12.53
CA LEU A 485 0.68 -16.43 -13.42
C LEU A 485 0.11 -16.67 -14.83
N THR A 486 -0.67 -15.72 -15.33
CA THR A 486 -1.33 -15.84 -16.63
C THR A 486 -1.01 -14.64 -17.53
N ALA A 487 -0.59 -14.92 -18.76
CA ALA A 487 -0.44 -13.95 -19.84
C ALA A 487 -1.25 -14.38 -21.07
N VAL A 488 -1.88 -13.44 -21.77
CA VAL A 488 -2.54 -13.74 -23.05
C VAL A 488 -1.51 -13.93 -24.16
N GLN A 489 -0.40 -13.20 -24.11
CA GLN A 489 0.75 -13.41 -25.00
C GLN A 489 1.87 -14.07 -24.20
N ASN A 490 2.98 -13.37 -23.98
CA ASN A 490 4.20 -13.99 -23.47
C ASN A 490 4.30 -13.90 -21.94
N LEU A 491 4.86 -14.93 -21.33
CA LEU A 491 5.24 -14.98 -19.92
C LEU A 491 6.76 -14.96 -19.80
N THR A 492 7.30 -14.05 -19.00
CA THR A 492 8.75 -13.93 -18.78
C THR A 492 9.05 -13.81 -17.30
N LEU A 493 9.90 -14.71 -16.79
CA LEU A 493 10.43 -14.73 -15.43
C LEU A 493 11.94 -14.61 -15.50
N LEU A 494 12.50 -13.52 -14.96
CA LEU A 494 13.93 -13.26 -14.93
C LEU A 494 14.39 -13.19 -13.47
N SER A 495 15.36 -14.02 -13.10
CA SER A 495 15.99 -14.01 -11.79
C SER A 495 17.50 -13.92 -11.98
N THR A 496 18.20 -13.20 -11.12
CA THR A 496 19.67 -13.28 -11.09
C THR A 496 20.18 -14.29 -10.06
N ASP A 497 19.34 -14.71 -9.13
CA ASP A 497 19.61 -15.72 -8.10
C ASP A 497 18.74 -16.97 -8.33
N ASP A 498 18.91 -17.98 -7.49
CA ASP A 498 18.14 -19.22 -7.53
C ASP A 498 16.62 -18.97 -7.66
N LEU A 499 15.99 -19.70 -8.59
CA LEU A 499 14.55 -19.71 -8.77
C LEU A 499 14.03 -21.13 -8.60
N SER A 500 13.11 -21.30 -7.66
CA SER A 500 12.32 -22.53 -7.54
C SER A 500 10.91 -22.26 -8.06
N LEU A 501 10.23 -23.28 -8.60
CA LEU A 501 8.83 -23.29 -9.01
C LEU A 501 8.20 -24.61 -8.58
N ASN A 502 6.96 -24.60 -8.09
CA ASN A 502 6.27 -25.82 -7.66
C ASN A 502 4.80 -25.90 -8.07
N GLN A 503 4.16 -27.04 -7.78
CA GLN A 503 2.75 -27.35 -8.09
C GLN A 503 1.70 -26.34 -7.59
N SER A 504 2.07 -25.40 -6.71
CA SER A 504 1.14 -24.40 -6.18
C SER A 504 0.82 -23.31 -7.21
N THR A 505 1.60 -23.21 -8.29
CA THR A 505 1.45 -22.18 -9.32
C THR A 505 0.95 -22.76 -10.63
N ARG A 506 -0.23 -22.28 -11.07
CA ARG A 506 -0.67 -22.43 -12.46
C ARG A 506 0.04 -21.42 -13.35
N LEU A 507 0.93 -21.88 -14.23
CA LEU A 507 1.57 -21.07 -15.26
C LEU A 507 0.76 -21.14 -16.54
N ALA A 508 0.38 -20.01 -17.13
CA ALA A 508 -0.31 -19.97 -18.41
C ALA A 508 0.15 -18.80 -19.31
N ALA A 509 0.39 -19.07 -20.58
CA ALA A 509 0.79 -18.13 -21.61
C ALA A 509 0.20 -18.55 -22.97
N GLY A 510 -0.42 -17.60 -23.69
CA GLY A 510 -0.92 -17.86 -25.04
C GLY A 510 0.15 -17.76 -26.14
N GLY A 511 1.29 -17.14 -25.83
CA GLY A 511 2.51 -17.13 -26.62
C GLY A 511 3.68 -17.72 -25.83
N ASP A 512 4.89 -17.24 -26.10
CA ASP A 512 6.12 -17.84 -25.57
C ASP A 512 6.25 -17.69 -24.05
N SER A 513 6.86 -18.70 -23.43
CA SER A 513 7.19 -18.72 -22.00
C SER A 513 8.69 -18.82 -21.80
N VAL A 514 9.25 -17.82 -21.13
CA VAL A 514 10.69 -17.72 -20.86
C VAL A 514 10.92 -17.67 -19.35
N VAL A 515 11.77 -18.55 -18.85
CA VAL A 515 12.34 -18.49 -17.51
C VAL A 515 13.85 -18.46 -17.65
N ASP A 516 14.48 -17.41 -17.17
CA ASP A 516 15.94 -17.24 -17.24
C ASP A 516 16.51 -16.89 -15.87
N VAL A 517 17.44 -17.73 -15.41
CA VAL A 517 18.17 -17.56 -14.15
C VAL A 517 19.63 -17.25 -14.48
N SER A 518 20.02 -15.98 -14.40
CA SER A 518 21.28 -15.51 -14.99
C SER A 518 22.53 -15.74 -14.13
N ALA A 519 22.40 -16.02 -12.83
CA ALA A 519 23.53 -16.32 -11.94
C ALA A 519 23.18 -17.31 -10.80
N GLY A 520 22.32 -18.30 -11.08
CA GLY A 520 21.90 -19.33 -10.12
C GLY A 520 21.27 -20.57 -10.74
N ASN A 521 20.59 -21.36 -9.91
CA ASN A 521 19.91 -22.60 -10.25
C ASN A 521 18.42 -22.38 -10.57
N LEU A 522 17.87 -23.17 -11.47
CA LEU A 522 16.43 -23.26 -11.71
C LEU A 522 15.91 -24.64 -11.27
N THR A 523 14.94 -24.66 -10.36
CA THR A 523 14.32 -25.89 -9.86
C THR A 523 12.81 -25.90 -10.10
N LEU A 524 12.30 -26.87 -10.85
CA LEU A 524 10.86 -27.10 -11.02
C LEU A 524 10.48 -28.41 -10.33
N THR A 525 9.55 -28.35 -9.37
CA THR A 525 9.06 -29.53 -8.62
C THR A 525 7.56 -29.70 -8.78
N ASN A 526 7.14 -30.79 -9.43
CA ASN A 526 5.73 -31.09 -9.69
C ASN A 526 4.99 -29.99 -10.48
N VAL A 527 5.70 -29.25 -11.33
CA VAL A 527 5.08 -28.23 -12.17
C VAL A 527 4.36 -28.92 -13.33
N ASN A 528 3.04 -28.84 -13.35
CA ASN A 528 2.19 -29.51 -14.35
C ASN A 528 1.09 -28.55 -14.84
N PRO A 529 1.43 -27.58 -15.71
CA PRO A 529 0.46 -26.76 -16.39
C PRO A 529 -0.48 -27.65 -17.20
N GLY A 530 -1.75 -27.26 -17.31
CA GLY A 530 -2.70 -27.96 -18.18
C GLY A 530 -2.21 -27.98 -19.64
N PRO A 531 -2.68 -28.92 -20.47
CA PRO A 531 -2.19 -29.13 -21.85
C PRO A 531 -2.33 -27.92 -22.80
N SER A 532 -3.11 -26.91 -22.40
CA SER A 532 -3.34 -25.67 -23.16
C SER A 532 -2.92 -24.42 -22.40
N ASP A 533 -2.27 -24.61 -21.24
CA ASP A 533 -1.88 -23.49 -20.40
C ASP A 533 -0.66 -22.79 -20.98
N LEU A 534 0.36 -23.53 -21.43
CA LEU A 534 1.52 -22.96 -22.09
C LEU A 534 1.45 -23.25 -23.60
N GLN A 535 1.41 -22.20 -24.41
CA GLN A 535 1.47 -22.28 -25.86
C GLN A 535 2.81 -21.70 -26.34
N GLY A 536 3.05 -21.74 -27.65
CA GLY A 536 4.29 -21.26 -28.26
C GLY A 536 5.52 -22.03 -27.78
N ASN A 537 6.66 -21.34 -27.75
CA ASN A 537 7.92 -21.87 -27.28
C ASN A 537 8.02 -21.81 -25.75
N ILE A 538 8.65 -22.81 -25.14
CA ILE A 538 9.00 -22.80 -23.72
C ILE A 538 10.53 -22.84 -23.62
N SER A 539 11.13 -21.81 -23.04
CA SER A 539 12.58 -21.75 -22.79
C SER A 539 12.85 -21.63 -21.30
N LEU A 540 13.53 -22.62 -20.73
CA LEU A 540 14.00 -22.62 -19.34
C LEU A 540 15.53 -22.61 -19.34
N SER A 541 16.13 -21.59 -18.73
CA SER A 541 17.57 -21.36 -18.69
C SER A 541 18.05 -21.15 -17.26
N ALA A 542 19.18 -21.75 -16.90
CA ALA A 542 19.91 -21.49 -15.67
C ALA A 542 21.42 -21.42 -15.95
N SER A 543 22.10 -20.43 -15.37
CA SER A 543 23.56 -20.34 -15.46
C SER A 543 24.26 -21.52 -14.78
N ASP A 544 23.67 -22.04 -13.70
CA ASP A 544 24.18 -23.18 -12.96
C ASP A 544 23.41 -24.44 -13.35
N ASN A 545 22.62 -25.01 -12.43
CA ASN A 545 21.92 -26.26 -12.65
C ASN A 545 20.44 -26.02 -12.97
N LEU A 546 19.91 -26.81 -13.90
CA LEU A 546 18.48 -26.92 -14.16
C LEU A 546 17.97 -28.25 -13.62
N THR A 547 17.08 -28.23 -12.64
CA THR A 547 16.48 -29.44 -12.06
C THR A 547 14.98 -29.48 -12.30
N LEU A 548 14.49 -30.50 -12.98
CA LEU A 548 13.06 -30.79 -13.10
C LEU A 548 12.76 -32.11 -12.35
N THR A 549 11.85 -32.08 -11.39
CA THR A 549 11.38 -33.29 -10.68
C THR A 549 9.88 -33.43 -10.84
N GLY A 550 9.42 -34.53 -11.44
CA GLY A 550 8.01 -34.86 -11.62
C GLY A 550 7.19 -33.78 -12.34
N SER A 551 7.82 -33.07 -13.27
CA SER A 551 7.21 -31.92 -13.99
C SER A 551 6.79 -32.33 -15.40
N SER A 552 5.68 -31.74 -15.85
CA SER A 552 5.08 -31.98 -17.16
C SER A 552 5.00 -30.66 -17.92
N LEU A 553 5.70 -30.54 -19.05
CA LEU A 553 5.76 -29.33 -19.88
C LEU A 553 5.41 -29.71 -21.32
N ALA A 554 4.46 -28.99 -21.91
CA ALA A 554 4.04 -29.18 -23.30
C ALA A 554 4.12 -27.84 -24.04
N ALA A 555 5.02 -27.74 -25.01
CA ALA A 555 5.17 -26.59 -25.89
C ALA A 555 4.47 -26.85 -27.24
N THR A 556 3.74 -25.86 -27.76
CA THR A 556 3.20 -25.91 -29.14
C THR A 556 4.19 -25.35 -30.18
N GLY A 557 5.42 -25.07 -29.76
CA GLY A 557 6.58 -24.77 -30.57
C GLY A 557 7.76 -25.60 -30.07
N ASP A 558 8.87 -24.95 -29.77
CA ASP A 558 10.07 -25.58 -29.20
C ASP A 558 9.99 -25.66 -27.68
N LEU A 559 10.53 -26.74 -27.12
CA LEU A 559 10.84 -26.84 -25.69
C LEU A 559 12.36 -26.87 -25.51
N VAL A 560 12.90 -25.80 -24.94
CA VAL A 560 14.34 -25.59 -24.78
C VAL A 560 14.69 -25.52 -23.30
N LEU A 561 15.52 -26.46 -22.87
CA LEU A 561 16.01 -26.57 -21.49
C LEU A 561 17.54 -26.40 -21.51
N VAL A 562 18.06 -25.36 -20.87
CA VAL A 562 19.49 -25.04 -20.87
C VAL A 562 20.00 -24.87 -19.44
N ALA A 563 21.06 -25.60 -19.11
CA ALA A 563 21.86 -25.42 -17.91
C ALA A 563 23.30 -25.10 -18.31
N GLY A 564 23.90 -24.08 -17.69
CA GLY A 564 25.34 -23.82 -17.84
C GLY A 564 26.20 -24.88 -17.15
N GLN A 565 25.63 -25.69 -16.25
CA GLN A 565 26.28 -26.81 -15.59
C GLN A 565 25.52 -28.12 -15.84
N GLN A 566 24.75 -28.63 -14.88
CA GLN A 566 24.01 -29.89 -15.01
C GLN A 566 22.53 -29.65 -15.32
N ALA A 567 22.01 -30.34 -16.33
CA ALA A 567 20.58 -30.52 -16.52
C ALA A 567 20.15 -31.86 -15.89
N LEU A 568 19.42 -31.82 -14.78
CA LEU A 568 18.94 -32.98 -14.04
C LEU A 568 17.41 -33.09 -14.14
N LEU A 569 16.93 -34.06 -14.89
CA LEU A 569 15.51 -34.30 -15.12
C LEU A 569 15.13 -35.63 -14.48
N ARG A 570 14.17 -35.63 -13.59
CA ARG A 570 13.76 -36.83 -12.84
C ARG A 570 12.26 -36.93 -12.77
N ASP A 571 11.75 -38.14 -12.81
CA ASP A 571 10.38 -38.43 -12.39
C ASP A 571 10.30 -38.72 -10.88
N GLY A 572 9.10 -39.02 -10.41
CA GLY A 572 8.85 -39.39 -9.02
C GLY A 572 7.42 -39.90 -8.85
N GLY A 573 6.70 -39.37 -7.86
CA GLY A 573 5.25 -39.62 -7.76
C GLY A 573 4.47 -39.12 -8.97
N ASN A 574 4.97 -38.07 -9.62
CA ASN A 574 4.46 -37.52 -10.88
C ASN A 574 5.38 -37.91 -12.05
N PRO A 575 4.86 -38.03 -13.28
CA PRO A 575 5.67 -38.32 -14.46
C PRO A 575 6.59 -37.14 -14.80
N LEU A 576 7.72 -37.46 -15.42
CA LEU A 576 8.49 -36.50 -16.21
C LEU A 576 7.94 -36.54 -17.64
N ALA A 577 7.13 -35.55 -18.02
CA ALA A 577 6.48 -35.52 -19.33
C ALA A 577 6.88 -34.25 -20.09
N LEU A 578 7.79 -34.36 -21.04
CA LEU A 578 8.28 -33.23 -21.84
C LEU A 578 7.84 -33.41 -23.28
N SER A 579 7.08 -32.47 -23.80
CA SER A 579 6.53 -32.51 -25.15
C SER A 579 6.75 -31.19 -25.88
N ALA A 580 7.21 -31.26 -27.13
CA ALA A 580 7.26 -30.14 -28.06
C ALA A 580 6.62 -30.57 -29.37
N THR A 581 5.82 -29.71 -30.00
CA THR A 581 5.31 -30.00 -31.35
C THR A 581 6.35 -29.72 -32.44
N ASN A 582 7.40 -28.97 -32.13
CA ASN A 582 8.60 -28.83 -32.96
C ASN A 582 9.79 -29.52 -32.26
N ASP A 583 10.85 -28.80 -31.89
CA ASP A 583 12.06 -29.42 -31.34
C ASP A 583 12.05 -29.47 -29.81
N LEU A 584 12.59 -30.56 -29.24
CA LEU A 584 12.92 -30.67 -27.82
C LEU A 584 14.44 -30.62 -27.66
N THR A 585 14.95 -29.57 -27.03
CA THR A 585 16.39 -29.41 -26.75
C THR A 585 16.64 -29.44 -25.25
N ILE A 586 17.54 -30.31 -24.82
CA ILE A 586 18.00 -30.43 -23.44
C ILE A 586 19.52 -30.29 -23.45
N ARG A 587 20.01 -29.22 -22.84
CA ARG A 587 21.43 -28.88 -22.79
C ARG A 587 21.89 -28.71 -21.35
N GLY A 588 23.01 -29.34 -21.02
CA GLY A 588 23.76 -29.09 -19.80
C GLY A 588 25.24 -29.16 -20.12
N ASP A 589 25.97 -28.05 -20.04
CA ASP A 589 27.35 -28.00 -20.55
C ASP A 589 28.28 -28.98 -19.83
N ALA A 590 28.08 -29.19 -18.52
CA ALA A 590 28.84 -30.15 -17.72
C ALA A 590 28.20 -31.55 -17.68
N GLY A 591 26.93 -31.68 -18.07
CA GLY A 591 26.22 -32.96 -18.04
C GLY A 591 24.71 -32.84 -18.22
N VAL A 592 24.13 -33.90 -18.78
CA VAL A 592 22.68 -34.11 -18.84
C VAL A 592 22.38 -35.45 -18.17
N THR A 593 21.47 -35.47 -17.20
CA THR A 593 21.02 -36.69 -16.52
C THR A 593 19.50 -36.74 -16.56
N ILE A 594 18.94 -37.80 -17.15
CA ILE A 594 17.50 -38.03 -17.28
C ILE A 594 17.14 -39.35 -16.60
N GLU A 595 16.43 -39.27 -15.47
CA GLU A 595 15.89 -40.41 -14.71
C GLU A 595 14.36 -40.47 -14.88
N GLY A 596 13.87 -41.02 -15.98
CA GLY A 596 12.44 -41.13 -16.32
C GLY A 596 11.86 -42.53 -16.13
N TYR A 597 12.45 -43.34 -15.24
CA TYR A 597 12.14 -44.77 -15.12
C TYR A 597 11.28 -45.13 -13.90
N ARG A 598 11.02 -44.21 -12.96
CA ARG A 598 10.25 -44.50 -11.74
C ARG A 598 8.74 -44.38 -11.95
N ASN A 599 8.33 -43.68 -13.01
CA ASN A 599 6.93 -43.49 -13.39
C ASN A 599 6.71 -43.96 -14.85
N PRO A 600 5.79 -44.91 -15.09
CA PRO A 600 5.56 -45.46 -16.44
C PRO A 600 4.98 -44.44 -17.43
N ASN A 601 4.38 -43.36 -16.92
CA ASN A 601 3.81 -42.28 -17.76
C ASN A 601 4.85 -41.20 -18.11
N SER A 602 6.12 -41.36 -17.72
CA SER A 602 7.20 -40.46 -18.13
C SER A 602 7.47 -40.60 -19.63
N GLN A 603 7.49 -39.48 -20.35
CA GLN A 603 7.65 -39.42 -21.80
C GLN A 603 8.44 -38.19 -22.22
N LEU A 604 9.32 -38.34 -23.21
CA LEU A 604 10.03 -37.25 -23.86
C LEU A 604 9.76 -37.30 -25.37
N THR A 605 8.92 -36.40 -25.85
CA THR A 605 8.41 -36.38 -27.23
C THR A 605 8.77 -35.06 -27.92
N ALA A 606 9.17 -35.13 -29.18
CA ALA A 606 9.31 -33.97 -30.05
C ALA A 606 8.52 -34.23 -31.34
N GLY A 607 7.87 -33.23 -31.93
CA GLY A 607 7.23 -33.37 -33.23
C GLY A 607 8.24 -33.38 -34.37
N ASN A 608 9.38 -32.71 -34.17
CA ASN A 608 10.56 -32.77 -35.03
C ASN A 608 11.74 -33.36 -34.26
N ASP A 609 12.86 -32.65 -34.09
CA ASP A 609 14.10 -33.22 -33.58
C ASP A 609 14.16 -33.19 -32.04
N LEU A 610 14.79 -34.20 -31.45
CA LEU A 610 15.14 -34.24 -30.03
C LEU A 610 16.66 -34.19 -29.87
N ASN A 611 17.15 -33.15 -29.20
CA ASN A 611 18.56 -32.85 -29.03
C ASN A 611 18.96 -32.94 -27.56
N LEU A 612 19.91 -33.82 -27.25
CA LEU A 612 20.63 -33.86 -25.98
C LEU A 612 22.04 -33.30 -26.20
N ILE A 613 22.40 -32.22 -25.51
CA ILE A 613 23.63 -31.47 -25.74
C ILE A 613 24.46 -31.36 -24.44
N SER A 614 25.70 -31.84 -24.46
CA SER A 614 26.62 -31.76 -23.31
C SER A 614 28.07 -31.98 -23.71
N ASP A 615 29.00 -31.19 -23.15
CA ASP A 615 30.44 -31.48 -23.24
C ASP A 615 30.90 -32.48 -22.16
N GLY A 616 30.03 -32.77 -21.19
CA GLY A 616 30.20 -33.81 -20.18
C GLY A 616 29.41 -35.09 -20.47
N ALA A 617 29.02 -35.81 -19.42
CA ALA A 617 28.27 -37.07 -19.57
C ALA A 617 26.80 -36.80 -19.95
N ILE A 618 26.23 -37.66 -20.81
CA ILE A 618 24.79 -37.72 -21.10
C ILE A 618 24.25 -39.05 -20.58
N ALA A 619 23.66 -39.03 -19.38
CA ALA A 619 23.07 -40.21 -18.73
C ALA A 619 21.56 -40.27 -19.00
N ILE A 620 21.10 -41.39 -19.56
CA ILE A 620 19.71 -41.63 -19.96
C ILE A 620 19.16 -42.90 -19.32
N ASP A 621 18.09 -42.74 -18.56
CA ASP A 621 17.23 -43.83 -18.08
C ASP A 621 15.77 -43.42 -18.38
N ALA A 622 15.44 -43.29 -19.68
CA ALA A 622 14.15 -42.77 -20.17
C ALA A 622 13.80 -43.26 -21.61
N ASN A 623 12.58 -42.95 -22.05
CA ASN A 623 12.10 -43.22 -23.40
C ASN A 623 12.02 -41.93 -24.23
N PHE A 624 12.50 -41.98 -25.46
CA PHE A 624 12.56 -40.86 -26.40
C PHE A 624 11.80 -41.19 -27.68
N THR A 625 10.90 -40.29 -28.10
CA THR A 625 10.07 -40.47 -29.30
C THR A 625 9.99 -39.19 -30.14
N PRO A 626 11.07 -38.80 -30.86
CA PRO A 626 11.01 -37.71 -31.81
C PRO A 626 10.29 -38.10 -33.11
N GLY A 627 9.45 -37.20 -33.61
CA GLY A 627 8.85 -37.27 -34.94
C GLY A 627 9.85 -37.00 -36.07
N GLY A 628 10.97 -36.35 -35.76
CA GLY A 628 12.15 -36.20 -36.60
C GLY A 628 13.28 -37.11 -36.10
N SER A 629 14.46 -36.53 -35.92
CA SER A 629 15.70 -37.22 -35.55
C SER A 629 16.00 -37.13 -34.05
N PHE A 630 16.81 -38.07 -33.56
CA PHE A 630 17.40 -38.02 -32.23
C PHE A 630 18.89 -37.73 -32.33
N PHE A 631 19.36 -36.70 -31.63
CA PHE A 631 20.78 -36.34 -31.56
C PHE A 631 21.27 -36.31 -30.11
N ALA A 632 22.33 -37.05 -29.81
CA ALA A 632 23.13 -36.86 -28.62
C ALA A 632 24.51 -36.33 -29.04
N GLN A 633 24.81 -35.09 -28.66
CA GLN A 633 25.98 -34.36 -29.18
C GLN A 633 26.63 -33.47 -28.12
N ASN A 634 27.85 -33.03 -28.40
CA ASN A 634 28.53 -32.02 -27.61
C ASN A 634 28.18 -30.60 -28.10
N THR A 635 28.64 -29.57 -27.41
CA THR A 635 28.30 -28.18 -27.78
C THR A 635 28.88 -27.78 -29.15
N GLY A 636 29.91 -28.51 -29.62
CA GLY A 636 30.48 -28.39 -30.96
C GLY A 636 29.75 -29.21 -32.05
N GLY A 637 28.65 -29.90 -31.73
CA GLY A 637 27.86 -30.68 -32.68
C GLY A 637 28.43 -32.07 -33.03
N ASN A 638 29.44 -32.55 -32.31
CA ASN A 638 29.97 -33.90 -32.51
C ASN A 638 29.18 -34.91 -31.68
N PRO A 639 28.98 -36.15 -32.15
CA PRO A 639 28.27 -37.17 -31.39
C PRO A 639 28.88 -37.41 -30.00
N ALA A 640 28.03 -37.43 -28.96
CA ALA A 640 28.43 -37.57 -27.56
C ALA A 640 28.05 -38.94 -27.00
N THR A 641 28.84 -39.42 -26.03
CA THR A 641 28.62 -40.72 -25.38
C THR A 641 27.35 -40.69 -24.53
N LEU A 642 26.50 -41.69 -24.73
CA LEU A 642 25.34 -41.99 -23.90
C LEU A 642 25.72 -43.02 -22.82
N THR A 643 25.26 -42.80 -21.59
CA THR A 643 25.36 -43.77 -20.51
C THR A 643 23.98 -44.08 -19.94
N ALA A 644 23.79 -45.26 -19.37
CA ALA A 644 22.54 -45.66 -18.73
C ALA A 644 22.84 -46.55 -17.51
N THR A 645 22.07 -46.40 -16.43
CA THR A 645 22.40 -47.05 -15.15
C THR A 645 21.34 -48.05 -14.69
N SER A 646 20.09 -47.89 -15.13
CA SER A 646 18.97 -48.71 -14.64
C SER A 646 18.81 -50.00 -15.44
N ALA A 647 19.40 -51.10 -14.96
CA ALA A 647 19.24 -52.42 -15.59
C ALA A 647 17.80 -52.94 -15.62
N THR A 648 16.92 -52.39 -14.78
CA THR A 648 15.51 -52.79 -14.68
C THR A 648 14.58 -51.99 -15.60
N PHE A 649 15.10 -50.98 -16.30
CA PHE A 649 14.36 -50.13 -17.23
C PHE A 649 14.93 -50.31 -18.64
N LEU A 650 14.05 -50.41 -19.65
CA LEU A 650 14.48 -50.58 -21.03
C LEU A 650 14.54 -49.20 -21.65
N ASN A 651 15.75 -48.69 -21.87
CA ASN A 651 15.93 -47.45 -22.62
C ASN A 651 15.49 -47.64 -24.07
N ARG A 652 14.67 -46.71 -24.56
CA ARG A 652 14.12 -46.73 -25.92
C ARG A 652 14.35 -45.41 -26.62
N ILE A 653 14.86 -45.48 -27.83
CA ILE A 653 14.92 -44.36 -28.77
C ILE A 653 14.14 -44.78 -30.01
N SER A 654 13.05 -44.09 -30.31
CA SER A 654 12.17 -44.39 -31.44
C SER A 654 11.97 -43.11 -32.27
N ALA A 655 12.79 -42.94 -33.30
CA ALA A 655 12.83 -41.73 -34.12
C ALA A 655 12.30 -42.01 -35.52
N SER A 656 11.45 -41.14 -36.08
CA SER A 656 11.02 -41.31 -37.49
C SER A 656 12.13 -40.91 -38.47
N GLY A 657 13.08 -40.08 -38.04
CA GLY A 657 14.28 -39.68 -38.76
C GLY A 657 15.52 -40.47 -38.36
N ASP A 658 16.67 -39.79 -38.34
CA ASP A 658 17.96 -40.39 -37.98
C ASP A 658 18.12 -40.51 -36.46
N VAL A 659 18.94 -41.46 -36.01
CA VAL A 659 19.43 -41.54 -34.63
C VAL A 659 20.94 -41.42 -34.65
N SER A 660 21.50 -40.42 -33.97
CA SER A 660 22.93 -40.16 -33.92
C SER A 660 23.43 -39.96 -32.49
N PHE A 661 24.42 -40.75 -32.08
CA PHE A 661 25.11 -40.64 -30.79
C PHE A 661 26.56 -41.13 -30.90
N GLY A 662 27.37 -40.85 -29.88
CA GLY A 662 28.75 -41.35 -29.77
C GLY A 662 28.77 -42.81 -29.31
N ASN A 663 29.54 -43.13 -28.27
CA ASN A 663 29.49 -44.47 -27.68
C ASN A 663 28.21 -44.65 -26.84
N TYR A 664 27.84 -45.89 -26.55
CA TYR A 664 26.84 -46.23 -25.55
C TYR A 664 27.43 -47.17 -24.50
N GLU A 665 27.27 -46.84 -23.21
CA GLU A 665 27.64 -47.70 -22.09
C GLU A 665 26.45 -47.87 -21.13
N GLY A 666 25.85 -49.06 -21.11
CA GLY A 666 24.61 -49.27 -20.35
C GLY A 666 24.07 -50.70 -20.34
N PRO A 667 22.91 -50.92 -19.70
CA PRO A 667 22.13 -52.15 -19.85
C PRO A 667 21.49 -52.24 -21.24
N SER A 668 20.69 -53.27 -21.47
CA SER A 668 19.96 -53.49 -22.72
C SER A 668 19.28 -52.22 -23.25
N LEU A 669 19.44 -51.99 -24.57
CA LEU A 669 18.99 -50.80 -25.29
C LEU A 669 18.17 -51.20 -26.52
N ARG A 670 17.14 -50.40 -26.82
CA ARG A 670 16.36 -50.51 -28.05
C ARG A 670 16.41 -49.20 -28.84
N VAL A 671 16.82 -49.27 -30.10
CA VAL A 671 16.84 -48.12 -31.02
C VAL A 671 16.12 -48.48 -32.32
N GLU A 672 15.15 -47.66 -32.68
CA GLU A 672 14.44 -47.71 -33.96
C GLU A 672 14.55 -46.35 -34.65
N ALA A 673 14.93 -46.36 -35.92
CA ALA A 673 15.08 -45.19 -36.75
C ALA A 673 14.40 -45.43 -38.11
N GLY A 674 13.51 -44.52 -38.52
CA GLY A 674 13.01 -44.50 -39.90
C GLY A 674 14.11 -44.11 -40.90
N GLY A 675 15.10 -43.35 -40.44
CA GLY A 675 16.34 -43.04 -41.15
C GLY A 675 17.48 -44.01 -40.79
N SER A 676 18.67 -43.46 -40.60
CA SER A 676 19.89 -44.18 -40.26
C SER A 676 20.15 -44.20 -38.75
N ILE A 677 20.91 -45.19 -38.28
CA ILE A 677 21.48 -45.20 -36.92
C ILE A 677 22.99 -45.01 -37.06
N THR A 678 23.50 -43.92 -36.49
CA THR A 678 24.93 -43.59 -36.42
C THR A 678 25.38 -43.62 -34.96
N GLY A 679 26.32 -44.51 -34.65
CA GLY A 679 26.83 -44.73 -33.29
C GLY A 679 28.31 -45.10 -33.30
N GLY A 680 28.96 -44.96 -32.14
CA GLY A 680 30.29 -45.48 -31.84
C GLY A 680 30.24 -46.90 -31.25
N ASP A 681 31.11 -47.17 -30.27
CA ASP A 681 31.17 -48.46 -29.59
C ASP A 681 29.97 -48.64 -28.66
N LEU A 682 29.38 -49.85 -28.65
CA LEU A 682 28.25 -50.22 -27.78
C LEU A 682 28.69 -51.24 -26.72
N LEU A 683 28.83 -50.80 -25.47
CA LEU A 683 29.11 -51.64 -24.32
C LEU A 683 27.82 -51.96 -23.56
N ILE A 684 27.25 -53.15 -23.80
CA ILE A 684 26.06 -53.64 -23.11
C ILE A 684 26.48 -54.54 -21.94
N PHE A 685 26.41 -54.06 -20.70
CA PHE A 685 26.96 -54.78 -19.55
C PHE A 685 25.93 -55.58 -18.73
N ALA A 686 24.62 -55.35 -18.93
CA ALA A 686 23.56 -56.04 -18.19
C ALA A 686 22.32 -56.33 -19.06
N PRO A 687 21.62 -57.47 -18.84
CA PRO A 687 20.28 -57.69 -19.38
C PRO A 687 19.25 -56.76 -18.72
N ASN A 688 18.07 -56.67 -19.33
CA ASN A 688 16.89 -56.16 -18.64
C ASN A 688 15.92 -57.31 -18.29
N PRO A 689 15.75 -57.66 -17.00
CA PRO A 689 14.90 -58.78 -16.58
C PRO A 689 13.39 -58.49 -16.66
N ASN A 690 13.01 -57.22 -16.81
CA ASN A 690 11.62 -56.75 -16.80
C ASN A 690 11.02 -56.59 -18.19
N ILE A 691 11.75 -56.92 -19.26
CA ILE A 691 11.19 -56.93 -20.62
C ILE A 691 10.02 -57.93 -20.66
N ALA A 692 8.83 -57.43 -21.01
CA ALA A 692 7.60 -58.20 -21.06
C ALA A 692 6.92 -58.06 -22.44
N GLY A 693 5.96 -58.94 -22.73
CA GLY A 693 5.18 -58.88 -23.98
C GLY A 693 5.96 -59.33 -25.23
N PRO A 694 5.57 -58.89 -26.43
CA PRO A 694 6.18 -59.33 -27.70
C PRO A 694 7.67 -58.96 -27.83
N GLU A 695 8.18 -58.07 -26.98
CA GLU A 695 9.60 -57.70 -26.93
C GLU A 695 10.50 -58.80 -26.34
N ALA A 696 9.99 -59.56 -25.37
CA ALA A 696 10.77 -60.52 -24.58
C ALA A 696 11.20 -61.77 -25.37
N ASN A 697 10.66 -61.97 -26.59
CA ASN A 697 10.75 -63.25 -27.29
C ASN A 697 11.17 -63.17 -28.77
N LEU A 698 11.51 -61.99 -29.30
CA LEU A 698 11.93 -61.88 -30.72
C LEU A 698 13.27 -61.14 -30.92
N PHE A 699 13.64 -60.19 -30.06
CA PHE A 699 14.79 -59.31 -30.31
C PHE A 699 15.63 -58.90 -29.09
N LEU A 700 15.10 -58.98 -27.87
CA LEU A 700 15.84 -58.67 -26.64
C LEU A 700 15.72 -59.83 -25.64
N SER A 701 16.76 -60.05 -24.84
CA SER A 701 16.83 -61.15 -23.87
C SER A 701 16.62 -60.63 -22.44
N THR A 702 15.76 -61.31 -21.67
CA THR A 702 15.60 -61.07 -20.23
C THR A 702 16.75 -61.62 -19.39
N ALA A 703 17.61 -62.47 -19.98
CA ALA A 703 18.67 -63.19 -19.27
C ALA A 703 20.09 -62.80 -19.73
N LEU A 704 20.25 -62.20 -20.91
CA LEU A 704 21.54 -61.81 -21.48
C LEU A 704 21.57 -60.33 -21.88
N PRO A 705 22.71 -59.63 -21.68
CA PRO A 705 22.91 -58.29 -22.24
C PRO A 705 22.60 -58.30 -23.74
N SER A 706 21.70 -57.42 -24.18
CA SER A 706 21.17 -57.44 -25.53
C SER A 706 20.85 -56.04 -26.04
N VAL A 707 21.08 -55.79 -27.32
CA VAL A 707 20.75 -54.54 -28.00
C VAL A 707 19.92 -54.83 -29.24
N PHE A 708 18.91 -54.00 -29.48
CA PHE A 708 18.12 -54.03 -30.71
C PHE A 708 18.32 -52.72 -31.47
N LEU A 709 18.76 -52.81 -32.71
CA LEU A 709 18.94 -51.68 -33.62
C LEU A 709 18.18 -51.99 -34.91
N ALA A 710 17.25 -51.12 -35.29
CA ALA A 710 16.56 -51.19 -36.57
C ALA A 710 16.57 -49.82 -37.25
N ALA A 711 17.16 -49.75 -38.44
CA ALA A 711 17.27 -48.54 -39.25
C ALA A 711 16.50 -48.72 -40.57
N GLY A 712 16.01 -47.63 -41.15
CA GLY A 712 15.26 -47.62 -42.40
C GLY A 712 13.89 -48.28 -42.30
N VAL A 713 13.28 -48.29 -41.10
CA VAL A 713 11.99 -48.97 -40.89
C VAL A 713 10.83 -48.14 -41.45
N GLU A 714 9.94 -48.78 -42.21
CA GLU A 714 8.77 -48.10 -42.80
C GLU A 714 7.72 -47.70 -41.75
N SER A 715 7.71 -48.39 -40.61
CA SER A 715 6.89 -48.06 -39.45
C SER A 715 7.61 -48.44 -38.17
N LEU A 716 7.55 -47.56 -37.17
CA LEU A 716 8.07 -47.83 -35.83
C LEU A 716 7.16 -48.90 -35.20
N THR A 717 7.75 -50.02 -34.76
CA THR A 717 6.95 -51.20 -34.40
C THR A 717 6.14 -51.04 -33.10
N LEU A 718 6.35 -49.93 -32.38
CA LEU A 718 5.56 -49.47 -31.23
C LEU A 718 5.47 -47.94 -31.24
N PRO A 719 4.47 -47.33 -31.90
CA PRO A 719 4.38 -45.86 -32.02
C PRO A 719 3.87 -45.16 -30.75
N GLU A 720 3.29 -45.88 -29.79
CA GLU A 720 2.78 -45.29 -28.56
C GLU A 720 3.01 -46.25 -27.39
N ASN A 721 3.62 -45.77 -26.31
CA ASN A 721 3.26 -46.25 -24.99
C ASN A 721 1.85 -45.71 -24.69
N ALA A 722 0.82 -46.26 -25.33
CA ALA A 722 -0.52 -46.24 -24.75
C ALA A 722 -0.44 -47.12 -23.48
N PRO A 723 -1.09 -46.70 -22.38
CA PRO A 723 -0.86 -47.21 -21.03
C PRO A 723 -0.87 -48.74 -20.88
#